data_AF-F4PZA8-F1
#
_entry.id   AF-F4PZA8-F1
#
_cell.length_a   1.000
_cell.length_b   1.000
_cell.length_c   1.000
_cell.angle_alpha   90.00
_cell.angle_beta   90.00
_cell.angle_gamma   90.00
#
_symmetry.space_group_name_H-M   'P 1'
#
loop_
_entity.id
_entity.type
_entity.pdbx_description
1 polymer ?
#
loop_
_entity_poly.entity_id
_entity_poly.type
_entity_poly.pdbx_seq_one_letter_code
_entity_poly.pdbx_strand_id
1 'polypeptide(L)'
;MSILSLSNLVLLQIIREIQDNVDIICFMLTCKKLYQNSSLKRCVRFKGIEELIDIEKREISQRFIPSTINQFKLLSFKDILMNSINQQQLLIDCLIDPTIINNDTSNITTTMIKDYDFIPSIYSIPSIETLFINDQSEEKDPEEDRFPYNYDMDEEEEEEETVDLTSISLLPNLQRLFVRSYDLDIGKHESIKSLDLHVDELVHLSVLENKFASLTELCIKSRFIRSDKIHLLPSSLTSLTLGRLGVPPKKAFYSLTSLLTLDIDLDFDCQTEKQPFIDLKGLHNLESFKLDGNDYEQHICVDYTIKMTVPPSIKNLNTRLTCIKIHPQCTMPLLERLKVPQCLLLEKKIRLSSSPLLKKLVIDSCFDKMPANLIPSSLEHLSIDKFSSDANILDQVVFPPSLTYLSMKGTCIETVNRNRLPKSLIKLKQLINDPVLPPLPQHLKEIIWKSCNQFKNNKPLLVFPSSTNNNNNNNNNNNSYPPLLETLNLMDICGDFTINVPPITKYLSLQLKPFLAPDGIPFFSLGSKIDRSLMSQQSQQQQWLPINTTHLTCHLGEKTNDKKKLGFRLDEVINHTNVRYLSLSKWHRDIPFEFSIQRLDPDNNNVLVLERHTLQGGIITQRKSINQQKQYDSTYLYLDTSSSNPFKFNWSFDVLN
;
A
#
# COMPACT_ATOMS: atom_id res chain seq x y z
N MET A 1 -19.34 16.68 38.14
CA MET A 1 -20.18 15.52 37.77
C MET A 1 -19.31 14.28 37.77
N SER A 2 -19.76 13.19 38.39
CA SER A 2 -19.06 11.90 38.29
C SER A 2 -19.45 11.22 36.99
N ILE A 3 -18.51 10.61 36.28
CA ILE A 3 -18.78 9.83 35.05
C ILE A 3 -19.83 8.72 35.30
N LEU A 4 -19.98 8.32 36.57
CA LEU A 4 -20.94 7.32 37.04
C LEU A 4 -22.41 7.80 37.00
N SER A 5 -22.67 9.10 36.78
CA SER A 5 -24.02 9.64 36.59
C SER A 5 -24.45 9.74 35.13
N LEU A 6 -23.60 9.33 34.17
CA LEU A 6 -23.95 9.32 32.76
C LEU A 6 -24.91 8.16 32.44
N SER A 7 -25.89 8.39 31.57
CA SER A 7 -26.80 7.33 31.13
C SER A 7 -26.10 6.37 30.18
N ASN A 8 -26.59 5.13 30.10
CA ASN A 8 -26.06 4.12 29.17
C ASN A 8 -26.09 4.61 27.70
N LEU A 9 -27.09 5.43 27.34
CA LEU A 9 -27.18 6.00 26.00
C LEU A 9 -26.02 6.97 25.71
N VAL A 10 -25.71 7.85 26.65
CA VAL A 10 -24.58 8.79 26.51
C VAL A 10 -23.26 8.04 26.49
N LEU A 11 -23.11 6.99 27.30
CA LEU A 11 -21.92 6.15 27.31
C LEU A 11 -21.74 5.40 25.98
N LEU A 12 -22.81 4.88 25.39
CA LEU A 12 -22.76 4.29 24.04
C LEU A 12 -22.41 5.31 22.98
N GLN A 13 -22.95 6.53 23.08
CA GLN A 13 -22.61 7.60 22.15
C GLN A 13 -21.12 7.95 22.25
N ILE A 14 -20.57 8.10 23.47
CA ILE A 14 -19.14 8.31 23.68
C ILE A 14 -18.32 7.17 23.05
N ILE A 15 -18.65 5.91 23.34
CA ILE A 15 -17.93 4.74 22.78
C ILE A 15 -18.01 4.72 21.25
N ARG A 16 -19.16 5.08 20.66
CA ARG A 16 -19.33 5.17 19.21
C ARG A 16 -18.46 6.27 18.58
N GLU A 17 -18.23 7.37 19.29
CA GLU A 17 -17.37 8.46 18.84
C GLU A 17 -15.86 8.14 18.97
N ILE A 18 -15.45 7.26 19.90
CA ILE A 18 -14.05 6.87 20.06
C ILE A 18 -13.58 6.10 18.82
N GLN A 19 -12.59 6.62 18.08
CA GLN A 19 -12.09 6.01 16.85
C GLN A 19 -11.00 4.96 17.06
N ASP A 20 -10.21 5.07 18.14
CA ASP A 20 -9.11 4.14 18.43
C ASP A 20 -9.55 3.05 19.42
N ASN A 21 -9.34 1.78 19.06
CA ASN A 21 -9.67 0.65 19.92
C ASN A 21 -8.89 0.63 21.23
N VAL A 22 -7.69 1.21 21.27
CA VAL A 22 -6.91 1.38 22.49
C VAL A 22 -7.60 2.34 23.44
N ASP A 23 -8.16 3.43 22.92
CA ASP A 23 -8.94 4.37 23.73
C ASP A 23 -10.23 3.71 24.23
N ILE A 24 -10.87 2.83 23.44
CA ILE A 24 -11.99 2.01 23.91
C ILE A 24 -11.54 1.13 25.08
N ILE A 25 -10.44 0.39 24.92
CA ILE A 25 -9.91 -0.48 25.99
C ILE A 25 -9.60 0.35 27.25
N CYS A 26 -8.91 1.48 27.12
CA CYS A 26 -8.59 2.38 28.22
C CYS A 26 -9.84 2.96 28.88
N PHE A 27 -10.84 3.35 28.11
CA PHE A 27 -12.13 3.82 28.61
C PHE A 27 -12.83 2.71 29.42
N MET A 28 -12.85 1.49 28.91
CA MET A 28 -13.43 0.32 29.59
C MET A 28 -12.68 -0.05 30.88
N LEU A 29 -11.33 0.00 30.87
CA LEU A 29 -10.49 -0.27 32.04
C LEU A 29 -10.67 0.81 33.13
N THR A 30 -10.83 2.07 32.72
CA THR A 30 -11.07 3.19 33.64
C THR A 30 -12.49 3.13 34.20
N CYS A 31 -13.48 2.78 33.37
CA CYS A 31 -14.89 2.71 33.73
C CYS A 31 -15.31 1.28 34.14
N LYS A 32 -14.75 0.75 35.25
CA LYS A 32 -15.04 -0.63 35.71
C LYS A 32 -16.53 -1.00 35.78
N LYS A 33 -17.40 -0.06 36.19
CA LYS A 33 -18.87 -0.26 36.25
C LYS A 33 -19.49 -0.49 34.87
N LEU A 34 -18.93 0.16 33.85
CA LEU A 34 -19.36 0.02 32.47
C LEU A 34 -18.97 -1.37 31.92
N TYR A 35 -17.76 -1.83 32.23
CA TYR A 35 -17.31 -3.18 31.88
C TYR A 35 -18.17 -4.29 32.52
N GLN A 36 -18.66 -4.07 33.75
CA GLN A 36 -19.55 -5.01 34.45
C GLN A 36 -21.00 -4.99 33.92
N ASN A 37 -21.39 -4.03 33.08
CA ASN A 37 -22.74 -3.97 32.52
C ASN A 37 -22.84 -4.81 31.24
N SER A 38 -23.38 -6.03 31.37
CA SER A 38 -23.47 -7.02 30.29
C SER A 38 -24.29 -6.54 29.09
N SER A 39 -25.33 -5.72 29.28
CA SER A 39 -26.14 -5.22 28.17
C SER A 39 -25.37 -4.21 27.33
N LEU A 40 -24.60 -3.33 27.97
CA LEU A 40 -23.79 -2.34 27.26
C LEU A 40 -22.62 -3.02 26.53
N LYS A 41 -21.98 -3.99 27.17
CA LYS A 41 -20.85 -4.75 26.62
C LYS A 41 -21.18 -5.39 25.27
N ARG A 42 -22.42 -5.88 25.09
CA ARG A 42 -22.90 -6.47 23.83
C ARG A 42 -23.04 -5.46 22.69
N CYS A 43 -23.18 -4.18 23.00
CA CYS A 43 -23.30 -3.11 22.02
C CYS A 43 -21.94 -2.45 21.69
N VAL A 44 -20.89 -2.77 22.43
CA VAL A 44 -19.54 -2.29 22.14
C VAL A 44 -18.92 -3.18 21.07
N ARG A 45 -18.30 -2.54 20.08
CA ARG A 45 -17.53 -3.17 19.01
C ARG A 45 -16.20 -2.44 18.86
N PHE A 46 -15.16 -3.19 18.55
CA PHE A 46 -13.91 -2.67 18.06
C PHE A 46 -14.08 -2.28 16.58
N LYS A 47 -13.51 -1.13 16.23
CA LYS A 47 -13.55 -0.57 14.88
C LYS A 47 -12.46 -1.18 14.03
N GLY A 48 -12.73 -1.40 12.74
CA GLY A 48 -11.73 -1.90 11.78
C GLY A 48 -11.37 -3.39 11.92
N ILE A 49 -12.10 -4.14 12.76
CA ILE A 49 -12.06 -5.62 12.85
C ILE A 49 -13.24 -6.24 12.09
N GLU A 50 -14.01 -5.41 11.38
CA GLU A 50 -15.35 -5.76 10.89
C GLU A 50 -15.32 -6.70 9.66
N GLU A 51 -14.22 -6.74 8.92
CA GLU A 51 -14.12 -7.49 7.67
C GLU A 51 -13.16 -8.68 7.81
N LEU A 52 -13.73 -9.89 7.81
CA LEU A 52 -13.05 -11.18 7.63
C LEU A 52 -12.50 -11.30 6.20
N ILE A 53 -13.25 -10.81 5.22
CA ILE A 53 -12.86 -10.79 3.80
C ILE A 53 -12.63 -9.32 3.41
N ASP A 54 -11.40 -8.98 3.02
CA ASP A 54 -11.09 -7.67 2.46
C ASP A 54 -11.67 -7.62 1.04
N ILE A 55 -12.80 -6.94 0.86
CA ILE A 55 -13.52 -6.92 -0.42
C ILE A 55 -12.70 -6.20 -1.51
N GLU A 56 -11.88 -5.21 -1.14
CA GLU A 56 -11.06 -4.45 -2.08
C GLU A 56 -9.89 -5.28 -2.59
N LYS A 57 -9.22 -6.01 -1.70
CA LYS A 57 -8.07 -6.84 -2.02
C LYS A 57 -8.41 -8.28 -2.40
N ARG A 58 -9.63 -8.73 -2.08
CA ARG A 58 -10.18 -10.07 -2.36
C ARG A 58 -9.42 -11.19 -1.69
N GLU A 59 -8.83 -10.87 -0.55
CA GLU A 59 -8.10 -11.80 0.29
C GLU A 59 -8.78 -11.91 1.65
N ILE A 60 -8.46 -12.97 2.38
CA ILE A 60 -8.79 -13.01 3.81
C ILE A 60 -8.05 -11.84 4.46
N SER A 61 -8.81 -10.98 5.14
CA SER A 61 -8.27 -9.83 5.83
C SER A 61 -7.22 -10.28 6.83
N GLN A 62 -5.96 -9.90 6.59
CA GLN A 62 -4.86 -10.21 7.52
C GLN A 62 -5.08 -9.56 8.91
N ARG A 63 -5.96 -8.55 9.00
CA ARG A 63 -6.34 -7.92 10.28
C ARG A 63 -7.24 -8.84 11.11
N PHE A 64 -8.03 -9.67 10.44
CA PHE A 64 -8.89 -10.64 11.08
C PHE A 64 -8.14 -11.95 11.27
N ILE A 65 -7.51 -12.09 12.43
CA ILE A 65 -6.81 -13.32 12.77
C ILE A 65 -7.63 -14.12 13.79
N PRO A 66 -8.09 -15.34 13.50
CA PRO A 66 -8.59 -16.32 14.46
C PRO A 66 -7.72 -16.50 15.72
N SER A 67 -6.40 -16.29 15.59
CA SER A 67 -5.48 -16.21 16.73
C SER A 67 -5.76 -15.03 17.65
N THR A 68 -6.22 -13.90 17.12
CA THR A 68 -6.69 -12.78 17.94
C THR A 68 -7.84 -13.22 18.84
N ILE A 69 -8.77 -14.06 18.40
CA ILE A 69 -9.87 -14.55 19.25
C ILE A 69 -9.38 -15.60 20.27
N ASN A 70 -8.56 -16.54 19.82
CA ASN A 70 -8.14 -17.68 20.63
C ASN A 70 -6.98 -17.37 21.57
N GLN A 71 -6.20 -16.34 21.27
CA GLN A 71 -4.96 -15.99 21.97
C GLN A 71 -4.98 -14.56 22.52
N PHE A 72 -6.11 -13.83 22.42
CA PHE A 72 -6.30 -12.57 23.12
C PHE A 72 -6.03 -12.75 24.62
N LYS A 73 -4.87 -12.29 25.10
CA LYS A 73 -4.55 -12.40 26.53
C LYS A 73 -5.45 -11.51 27.38
N LEU A 74 -6.07 -10.47 26.79
CA LEU A 74 -7.10 -9.70 27.46
C LEU A 74 -8.47 -10.39 27.33
N LEU A 75 -8.58 -11.62 27.85
CA LEU A 75 -9.79 -12.47 27.85
C LEU A 75 -11.07 -11.70 28.25
N SER A 76 -10.91 -10.65 29.05
CA SER A 76 -11.96 -9.71 29.43
C SER A 76 -12.75 -9.11 28.24
N PHE A 77 -12.12 -8.88 27.09
CA PHE A 77 -12.77 -8.27 25.92
C PHE A 77 -13.16 -9.27 24.82
N LYS A 78 -13.05 -10.59 25.07
CA LYS A 78 -13.41 -11.61 24.07
C LYS A 78 -14.82 -11.40 23.51
N ASP A 79 -15.80 -11.10 24.36
CA ASP A 79 -17.17 -10.86 23.90
C ASP A 79 -17.28 -9.65 22.98
N ILE A 80 -16.53 -8.57 23.27
CA ILE A 80 -16.52 -7.35 22.44
C ILE A 80 -15.90 -7.66 21.09
N LEU A 81 -14.80 -8.41 21.09
CA LEU A 81 -14.16 -8.87 19.86
C LEU A 81 -15.14 -9.69 19.01
N MET A 82 -15.83 -10.68 19.61
CA MET A 82 -16.84 -11.48 18.90
C MET A 82 -18.00 -10.64 18.37
N ASN A 83 -18.44 -9.60 19.10
CA ASN A 83 -19.48 -8.69 18.62
C ASN A 83 -19.00 -7.78 17.47
N SER A 84 -17.68 -7.64 17.30
CA SER A 84 -17.05 -6.80 16.27
C SER A 84 -16.96 -7.51 14.92
N ILE A 85 -17.04 -8.85 14.94
CA ILE A 85 -16.99 -9.68 13.74
C ILE A 85 -18.32 -9.56 13.02
N ASN A 86 -18.28 -9.21 11.74
CA ASN A 86 -19.51 -9.11 10.97
C ASN A 86 -20.10 -10.51 10.74
N GLN A 87 -21.27 -10.77 11.33
CA GLN A 87 -22.03 -12.02 11.14
C GLN A 87 -22.51 -12.20 9.69
N GLN A 88 -22.30 -11.20 8.81
CA GLN A 88 -22.69 -11.22 7.41
C GLN A 88 -21.63 -11.83 6.48
N GLN A 89 -20.46 -12.22 7.00
CA GLN A 89 -19.37 -12.80 6.20
C GLN A 89 -19.15 -14.28 6.52
N LEU A 90 -18.97 -15.09 5.48
CA LEU A 90 -18.70 -16.53 5.59
C LEU A 90 -17.43 -16.89 4.82
N LEU A 91 -16.49 -17.55 5.49
CA LEU A 91 -15.33 -18.18 4.85
C LEU A 91 -15.57 -19.69 4.83
N ILE A 92 -15.57 -20.29 3.65
CA ILE A 92 -15.62 -21.74 3.46
C ILE A 92 -14.23 -22.17 2.98
N ASP A 93 -13.56 -22.91 3.86
CA ASP A 93 -12.21 -23.42 3.69
C ASP A 93 -12.22 -24.90 4.05
N CYS A 94 -11.38 -25.74 3.44
CA CYS A 94 -11.35 -27.19 3.64
C CYS A 94 -11.12 -27.60 5.11
N LEU A 95 -10.61 -26.67 5.92
CA LEU A 95 -10.38 -26.84 7.36
C LEU A 95 -11.63 -26.61 8.23
N ILE A 96 -12.70 -26.04 7.67
CA ILE A 96 -13.92 -25.72 8.40
C ILE A 96 -14.95 -26.82 8.13
N ASP A 97 -15.35 -27.52 9.18
CA ASP A 97 -16.39 -28.54 9.10
C ASP A 97 -17.68 -27.92 8.51
N PRO A 98 -18.16 -28.40 7.34
CA PRO A 98 -19.34 -27.86 6.68
C PRO A 98 -20.60 -27.94 7.54
N THR A 99 -20.61 -28.74 8.61
CA THR A 99 -21.71 -28.78 9.59
C THR A 99 -21.89 -27.48 10.37
N ILE A 100 -20.89 -26.58 10.41
CA ILE A 100 -20.98 -25.25 11.04
C ILE A 100 -21.96 -24.33 10.29
N ILE A 101 -22.28 -24.64 9.03
CA ILE A 101 -23.23 -23.90 8.18
C ILE A 101 -24.69 -24.08 8.67
N ASN A 102 -24.99 -25.01 9.58
CA ASN A 102 -26.34 -25.22 10.14
C ASN A 102 -26.88 -24.09 11.05
N ASN A 103 -26.14 -22.99 11.21
CA ASN A 103 -26.63 -21.80 11.89
C ASN A 103 -27.51 -20.95 10.96
N ASP A 104 -28.18 -19.93 11.50
CA ASP A 104 -29.00 -18.97 10.75
C ASP A 104 -28.15 -18.21 9.71
N THR A 105 -28.10 -18.72 8.47
CA THR A 105 -27.34 -18.16 7.35
C THR A 105 -28.05 -16.99 6.66
N SER A 106 -29.26 -16.63 7.11
CA SER A 106 -30.11 -15.63 6.44
C SER A 106 -29.49 -14.22 6.35
N ASN A 107 -28.51 -13.92 7.21
CA ASN A 107 -27.83 -12.64 7.26
C ASN A 107 -26.50 -12.62 6.49
N ILE A 108 -26.07 -13.74 5.90
CA ILE A 108 -24.79 -13.83 5.19
C ILE A 108 -24.94 -13.15 3.83
N THR A 109 -24.22 -12.06 3.62
CA THR A 109 -24.22 -11.28 2.37
C THR A 109 -22.92 -11.42 1.59
N THR A 110 -21.84 -11.89 2.22
CA THR A 110 -20.52 -12.04 1.59
C THR A 110 -19.92 -13.39 1.91
N THR A 111 -19.49 -14.12 0.89
CA THR A 111 -18.91 -15.46 1.04
C THR A 111 -17.60 -15.57 0.27
N MET A 112 -16.60 -16.23 0.85
CA MET A 112 -15.36 -16.62 0.19
C MET A 112 -15.22 -18.15 0.23
N ILE A 113 -14.98 -18.74 -0.93
CA ILE A 113 -14.77 -20.17 -1.14
C ILE A 113 -13.33 -20.36 -1.61
N LYS A 114 -12.59 -21.25 -0.95
CA LYS A 114 -11.24 -21.62 -1.37
C LYS A 114 -11.14 -22.89 -2.20
N ASP A 115 -12.20 -23.69 -2.23
CA ASP A 115 -12.18 -25.00 -2.84
C ASP A 115 -13.52 -25.19 -3.57
N TYR A 116 -13.45 -25.51 -4.86
CA TYR A 116 -14.60 -25.56 -5.74
C TYR A 116 -15.64 -26.60 -5.33
N ASP A 117 -15.23 -27.65 -4.61
CA ASP A 117 -16.13 -28.70 -4.11
C ASP A 117 -17.22 -28.16 -3.19
N PHE A 118 -17.02 -26.97 -2.60
CA PHE A 118 -17.98 -26.33 -1.72
C PHE A 118 -18.97 -25.39 -2.42
N ILE A 119 -18.81 -25.11 -3.71
CA ILE A 119 -19.73 -24.26 -4.48
C ILE A 119 -21.20 -24.72 -4.36
N PRO A 120 -21.54 -26.02 -4.43
CA PRO A 120 -22.92 -26.46 -4.26
C PRO A 120 -23.54 -26.08 -2.91
N SER A 121 -22.73 -25.95 -1.85
CA SER A 121 -23.20 -25.65 -0.50
C SER A 121 -23.74 -24.22 -0.37
N ILE A 122 -23.18 -23.26 -1.12
CA ILE A 122 -23.58 -21.86 -1.01
C ILE A 122 -24.90 -21.55 -1.71
N TYR A 123 -25.35 -22.39 -2.66
CA TYR A 123 -26.63 -22.19 -3.36
C TYR A 123 -27.84 -22.24 -2.42
N SER A 124 -27.66 -22.78 -1.21
CA SER A 124 -28.67 -22.75 -0.14
C SER A 124 -28.80 -21.39 0.57
N ILE A 125 -27.93 -20.42 0.29
CA ILE A 125 -27.83 -19.12 0.97
C ILE A 125 -28.23 -18.00 -0.01
N PRO A 126 -29.54 -17.74 -0.22
CA PRO A 126 -30.01 -16.79 -1.22
C PRO A 126 -29.66 -15.32 -0.89
N SER A 127 -29.23 -15.02 0.33
CA SER A 127 -28.85 -13.67 0.79
C SER A 127 -27.46 -13.24 0.31
N ILE A 128 -26.66 -14.13 -0.30
CA ILE A 128 -25.31 -13.78 -0.78
C ILE A 128 -25.42 -12.71 -1.88
N GLU A 129 -24.80 -11.57 -1.63
CA GLU A 129 -24.68 -10.45 -2.57
C GLU A 129 -23.28 -10.39 -3.21
N THR A 130 -22.26 -10.88 -2.50
CA THR A 130 -20.86 -10.87 -2.95
C THR A 130 -20.24 -12.26 -2.75
N LEU A 131 -19.71 -12.84 -3.81
CA LEU A 131 -19.05 -14.15 -3.79
C LEU A 131 -17.63 -14.05 -4.32
N PHE A 132 -16.67 -14.58 -3.55
CA PHE A 132 -15.29 -14.80 -3.95
C PHE A 132 -15.05 -16.30 -4.09
N ILE A 133 -14.60 -16.73 -5.25
CA ILE A 133 -14.14 -18.09 -5.51
C ILE A 133 -12.66 -17.95 -5.83
N ASN A 134 -11.82 -18.38 -4.90
CA ASN A 134 -10.37 -18.22 -4.98
C ASN A 134 -9.74 -19.54 -4.63
N ASP A 135 -9.68 -20.43 -5.61
CA ASP A 135 -8.86 -21.62 -5.46
C ASP A 135 -7.40 -21.21 -5.50
N GLN A 136 -6.80 -21.30 -4.34
CA GLN A 136 -5.37 -21.14 -4.15
C GLN A 136 -4.78 -22.51 -3.82
N SER A 137 -5.23 -23.58 -4.49
CA SER A 137 -4.43 -24.79 -4.64
C SER A 137 -3.01 -24.31 -4.95
N GLU A 138 -2.13 -24.51 -3.97
CA GLU A 138 -1.01 -23.62 -3.64
C GLU A 138 -0.39 -23.00 -4.90
N GLU A 139 -0.34 -21.65 -4.99
CA GLU A 139 0.60 -21.01 -5.91
C GLU A 139 1.96 -21.62 -5.57
N LYS A 140 2.39 -22.62 -6.35
CA LYS A 140 3.72 -23.21 -6.24
C LYS A 140 4.66 -22.02 -6.23
N ASP A 141 5.44 -21.89 -5.17
CA ASP A 141 6.19 -20.67 -4.87
C ASP A 141 6.90 -20.26 -6.16
N PRO A 142 6.64 -19.08 -6.75
CA PRO A 142 7.15 -18.71 -8.07
C PRO A 142 8.69 -18.69 -8.14
N GLU A 143 9.38 -18.90 -7.02
CA GLU A 143 10.81 -19.19 -6.97
C GLU A 143 11.17 -20.65 -7.36
N GLU A 144 10.29 -21.64 -7.20
CA GLU A 144 10.49 -23.02 -7.70
C GLU A 144 10.47 -23.05 -9.24
N ASP A 145 9.61 -22.27 -9.89
CA ASP A 145 9.52 -22.19 -11.36
C ASP A 145 10.72 -21.46 -12.02
N ARG A 146 11.59 -20.80 -11.26
CA ARG A 146 12.76 -20.10 -11.83
C ARG A 146 13.93 -21.02 -12.15
N PHE A 147 13.88 -22.27 -11.73
CA PHE A 147 14.83 -23.26 -12.19
C PHE A 147 14.15 -24.08 -13.28
N PRO A 148 14.49 -23.88 -14.57
CA PRO A 148 14.11 -24.80 -15.63
C PRO A 148 14.89 -26.10 -15.37
N TYR A 149 14.41 -26.89 -14.42
CA TYR A 149 14.91 -28.22 -14.18
C TYR A 149 14.49 -29.04 -15.40
N ASN A 150 15.49 -29.33 -16.21
CA ASN A 150 15.44 -30.13 -17.43
C ASN A 150 15.17 -31.62 -17.12
N TYR A 151 14.23 -31.90 -16.22
CA TYR A 151 13.78 -33.26 -15.95
C TYR A 151 12.73 -33.61 -17.00
N ASP A 152 13.05 -34.60 -17.84
CA ASP A 152 12.09 -35.42 -18.59
C ASP A 152 11.20 -36.21 -17.58
N MET A 153 10.48 -35.50 -16.72
CA MET A 153 9.36 -36.07 -15.98
C MET A 153 8.22 -36.14 -16.97
N ASP A 154 7.77 -37.35 -17.26
CA ASP A 154 6.55 -37.59 -18.04
C ASP A 154 5.47 -36.64 -17.49
N GLU A 155 5.10 -35.61 -18.28
CA GLU A 155 4.01 -34.68 -18.01
C GLU A 155 2.73 -35.52 -17.97
N GLU A 156 2.41 -36.09 -16.80
CA GLU A 156 1.03 -36.45 -16.52
C GLU A 156 0.27 -35.13 -16.59
N GLU A 157 -0.43 -34.92 -17.71
CA GLU A 157 -1.39 -33.83 -17.90
C GLU A 157 -2.35 -33.89 -16.72
N GLU A 158 -2.06 -33.13 -15.64
CA GLU A 158 -3.01 -32.91 -14.56
C GLU A 158 -4.27 -32.37 -15.24
N GLU A 159 -5.37 -33.13 -15.20
CA GLU A 159 -6.62 -32.74 -15.84
C GLU A 159 -7.05 -31.39 -15.24
N GLU A 160 -6.86 -30.33 -16.01
CA GLU A 160 -7.12 -28.96 -15.56
C GLU A 160 -8.62 -28.81 -15.29
N GLU A 161 -8.98 -28.67 -14.01
CA GLU A 161 -10.38 -28.63 -13.59
C GLU A 161 -11.06 -27.33 -14.06
N THR A 162 -11.99 -27.46 -15.01
CA THR A 162 -12.90 -26.38 -15.39
C THR A 162 -13.90 -26.12 -14.26
N VAL A 163 -13.95 -24.88 -13.77
CA VAL A 163 -14.93 -24.49 -12.74
C VAL A 163 -16.31 -24.29 -13.37
N ASP A 164 -17.28 -25.09 -12.94
CA ASP A 164 -18.68 -24.98 -13.40
C ASP A 164 -19.50 -24.03 -12.52
N LEU A 165 -19.76 -22.83 -13.04
CA LEU A 165 -20.67 -21.82 -12.47
C LEU A 165 -21.97 -21.69 -13.28
N THR A 166 -22.40 -22.72 -14.01
CA THR A 166 -23.69 -22.71 -14.73
C THR A 166 -24.88 -22.52 -13.80
N SER A 167 -24.79 -23.03 -12.57
CA SER A 167 -25.82 -22.95 -11.53
C SER A 167 -25.77 -21.67 -10.69
N ILE A 168 -24.88 -20.71 -11.00
CA ILE A 168 -24.72 -19.49 -10.21
C ILE A 168 -26.01 -18.64 -10.13
N SER A 169 -26.91 -18.80 -11.10
CA SER A 169 -28.24 -18.18 -11.12
C SER A 169 -29.15 -18.55 -9.94
N LEU A 170 -28.81 -19.60 -9.18
CA LEU A 170 -29.49 -19.97 -7.93
C LEU A 170 -29.26 -18.97 -6.78
N LEU A 171 -28.34 -18.01 -6.95
CA LEU A 171 -28.09 -16.93 -6.00
C LEU A 171 -28.76 -15.62 -6.47
N PRO A 172 -30.07 -15.43 -6.25
CA PRO A 172 -30.84 -14.35 -6.87
C PRO A 172 -30.33 -12.94 -6.53
N ASN A 173 -29.71 -12.78 -5.35
CA ASN A 173 -29.22 -11.50 -4.86
C ASN A 173 -27.75 -11.23 -5.21
N LEU A 174 -27.07 -12.16 -5.90
CA LEU A 174 -25.66 -12.03 -6.22
C LEU A 174 -25.42 -10.84 -7.16
N GLN A 175 -24.70 -9.84 -6.67
CA GLN A 175 -24.38 -8.61 -7.39
C GLN A 175 -22.90 -8.54 -7.77
N ARG A 176 -22.02 -9.20 -7.02
CA ARG A 176 -20.57 -9.16 -7.21
C ARG A 176 -20.00 -10.58 -7.21
N LEU A 177 -19.26 -10.91 -8.25
CA LEU A 177 -18.64 -12.21 -8.41
C LEU A 177 -17.16 -12.03 -8.76
N PHE A 178 -16.29 -12.60 -7.93
CA PHE A 178 -14.85 -12.74 -8.20
C PHE A 178 -14.53 -14.22 -8.34
N VAL A 179 -13.87 -14.60 -9.43
CA VAL A 179 -13.45 -15.97 -9.71
C VAL A 179 -12.00 -15.97 -10.10
N ARG A 180 -11.19 -16.76 -9.40
CA ARG A 180 -9.87 -17.19 -9.85
C ARG A 180 -9.97 -18.67 -10.20
N SER A 181 -9.63 -19.03 -11.43
CA SER A 181 -9.65 -20.42 -11.90
C SER A 181 -8.68 -20.65 -13.05
N TYR A 182 -8.44 -21.92 -13.39
CA TYR A 182 -7.68 -22.26 -14.59
C TYR A 182 -8.54 -22.04 -15.84
N ASP A 183 -9.71 -22.68 -15.88
CA ASP A 183 -10.77 -22.52 -16.87
C ASP A 183 -12.12 -22.26 -16.18
N LEU A 184 -13.13 -21.77 -16.91
CA LEU A 184 -14.40 -21.32 -16.37
C LEU A 184 -15.56 -21.50 -17.35
N ASP A 185 -16.57 -22.26 -16.94
CA ASP A 185 -17.92 -22.15 -17.50
C ASP A 185 -18.81 -21.34 -16.55
N ILE A 186 -19.52 -20.35 -17.09
CA ILE A 186 -20.32 -19.43 -16.29
C ILE A 186 -21.74 -19.34 -16.84
N GLY A 187 -22.73 -19.51 -15.98
CA GLY A 187 -24.15 -19.41 -16.36
C GLY A 187 -24.60 -17.99 -16.63
N LYS A 188 -25.81 -17.84 -17.19
CA LYS A 188 -26.49 -16.55 -17.28
C LYS A 188 -26.84 -16.06 -15.86
N HIS A 189 -26.65 -14.77 -15.59
CA HIS A 189 -27.07 -14.14 -14.33
C HIS A 189 -27.59 -12.72 -14.54
N GLU A 190 -28.77 -12.42 -14.00
CA GLU A 190 -29.45 -11.14 -14.29
C GLU A 190 -29.07 -10.01 -13.34
N SER A 191 -28.70 -10.31 -12.09
CA SER A 191 -28.42 -9.30 -11.05
C SER A 191 -26.93 -8.98 -10.83
N ILE A 192 -25.99 -9.70 -11.49
CA ILE A 192 -24.55 -9.40 -11.36
C ILE A 192 -24.26 -8.04 -11.99
N LYS A 193 -23.67 -7.15 -11.20
CA LYS A 193 -23.24 -5.80 -11.59
C LYS A 193 -21.73 -5.70 -11.72
N SER A 194 -20.98 -6.48 -10.95
CA SER A 194 -19.52 -6.50 -10.96
C SER A 194 -19.02 -7.93 -11.13
N LEU A 195 -18.25 -8.17 -12.20
CA LEU A 195 -17.66 -9.46 -12.53
C LEU A 195 -16.15 -9.31 -12.66
N ASP A 196 -15.41 -10.12 -11.94
CA ASP A 196 -13.96 -10.11 -11.98
C ASP A 196 -13.40 -11.52 -12.10
N LEU A 197 -12.72 -11.77 -13.22
CA LEU A 197 -12.27 -13.08 -13.66
C LEU A 197 -10.75 -13.09 -13.75
N HIS A 198 -10.11 -13.98 -13.01
CA HIS A 198 -8.68 -14.26 -13.08
C HIS A 198 -8.53 -15.69 -13.60
N VAL A 199 -8.37 -15.84 -14.91
CA VAL A 199 -8.37 -17.14 -15.60
C VAL A 199 -6.98 -17.37 -16.17
N ASP A 200 -6.30 -18.43 -15.78
CA ASP A 200 -4.92 -18.65 -16.24
C ASP A 200 -4.86 -18.95 -17.74
N GLU A 201 -5.88 -19.59 -18.30
CA GLU A 201 -5.94 -19.93 -19.71
C GLU A 201 -6.45 -18.82 -20.64
N LEU A 202 -6.55 -19.10 -21.93
CA LEU A 202 -7.00 -18.16 -22.95
C LEU A 202 -8.50 -17.88 -22.81
N VAL A 203 -8.86 -16.67 -22.41
CA VAL A 203 -10.28 -16.31 -22.24
C VAL A 203 -10.91 -15.87 -23.56
N HIS A 204 -11.89 -16.63 -24.02
CA HIS A 204 -12.78 -16.23 -25.10
C HIS A 204 -13.91 -15.33 -24.56
N LEU A 205 -13.91 -14.04 -24.92
CA LEU A 205 -14.94 -13.09 -24.47
C LEU A 205 -16.38 -13.47 -24.90
N SER A 206 -16.54 -14.38 -25.86
CA SER A 206 -17.83 -14.96 -26.22
C SER A 206 -18.50 -15.72 -25.07
N VAL A 207 -17.72 -16.20 -24.09
CA VAL A 207 -18.25 -16.82 -22.87
C VAL A 207 -19.12 -15.84 -22.08
N LEU A 208 -18.97 -14.53 -22.25
CA LEU A 208 -19.76 -13.51 -21.55
C LEU A 208 -20.94 -12.97 -22.37
N GLU A 209 -21.06 -13.38 -23.64
CA GLU A 209 -22.07 -12.84 -24.57
C GLU A 209 -23.49 -13.12 -24.05
N ASN A 210 -24.28 -12.06 -23.87
CA ASN A 210 -25.68 -12.12 -23.39
C ASN A 210 -25.89 -12.79 -22.02
N LYS A 211 -24.83 -13.03 -21.23
CA LYS A 211 -24.96 -13.69 -19.91
C LYS A 211 -25.29 -12.73 -18.76
N PHE A 212 -24.89 -11.45 -18.85
CA PHE A 212 -25.01 -10.50 -17.74
C PHE A 212 -25.68 -9.19 -18.15
N ALA A 213 -27.00 -9.11 -17.96
CA ALA A 213 -27.79 -7.95 -18.39
C ALA A 213 -27.55 -6.68 -17.53
N SER A 214 -27.20 -6.86 -16.24
CA SER A 214 -26.98 -5.75 -15.29
C SER A 214 -25.50 -5.38 -15.11
N LEU A 215 -24.60 -5.95 -15.92
CA LEU A 215 -23.16 -5.79 -15.72
C LEU A 215 -22.71 -4.35 -15.99
N THR A 216 -22.12 -3.72 -14.98
CA THR A 216 -21.57 -2.37 -15.05
C THR A 216 -20.05 -2.35 -14.90
N GLU A 217 -19.47 -3.36 -14.25
CA GLU A 217 -18.04 -3.48 -14.02
C GLU A 217 -17.55 -4.86 -14.46
N LEU A 218 -16.53 -4.89 -15.31
CA LEU A 218 -15.90 -6.11 -15.78
C LEU A 218 -14.38 -6.00 -15.66
N CYS A 219 -13.76 -6.96 -15.00
CA CYS A 219 -12.32 -7.13 -15.00
C CYS A 219 -11.99 -8.56 -15.42
N ILE A 220 -11.09 -8.71 -16.40
CA ILE A 220 -10.62 -10.00 -16.87
C ILE A 220 -9.09 -9.93 -16.85
N LYS A 221 -8.46 -10.78 -16.06
CA LYS A 221 -7.02 -11.01 -16.07
C LYS A 221 -6.79 -12.43 -16.53
N SER A 222 -6.06 -12.57 -17.62
CA SER A 222 -5.70 -13.85 -18.19
C SER A 222 -4.33 -13.75 -18.84
N ARG A 223 -3.67 -14.89 -19.06
CA ARG A 223 -2.42 -14.94 -19.84
C ARG A 223 -2.59 -14.29 -21.19
N PHE A 224 -3.75 -14.47 -21.84
CA PHE A 224 -4.06 -13.86 -23.11
C PHE A 224 -5.56 -13.73 -23.37
N ILE A 225 -5.99 -12.53 -23.76
CA ILE A 225 -7.37 -12.22 -24.16
C ILE A 225 -7.41 -11.94 -25.66
N ARG A 226 -8.33 -12.61 -26.37
CA ARG A 226 -8.58 -12.33 -27.78
C ARG A 226 -9.41 -11.06 -27.97
N SER A 227 -8.88 -10.11 -28.73
CA SER A 227 -9.47 -8.78 -28.89
C SER A 227 -10.61 -8.69 -29.92
N ASP A 228 -10.85 -9.73 -30.72
CA ASP A 228 -11.81 -9.70 -31.81
C ASP A 228 -13.28 -9.63 -31.33
N LYS A 229 -13.54 -10.00 -30.08
CA LYS A 229 -14.89 -10.11 -29.50
C LYS A 229 -15.24 -9.05 -28.46
N ILE A 230 -14.40 -8.03 -28.25
CA ILE A 230 -14.68 -6.93 -27.31
C ILE A 230 -16.01 -6.22 -27.60
N HIS A 231 -16.39 -6.13 -28.88
CA HIS A 231 -17.64 -5.49 -29.31
C HIS A 231 -18.92 -6.20 -28.81
N LEU A 232 -18.81 -7.46 -28.35
CA LEU A 232 -19.91 -8.25 -27.80
C LEU A 232 -20.16 -7.99 -26.30
N LEU A 233 -19.27 -7.24 -25.65
CA LEU A 233 -19.43 -6.87 -24.25
C LEU A 233 -20.64 -5.93 -24.08
N PRO A 234 -21.34 -6.01 -22.94
CA PRO A 234 -22.57 -5.25 -22.72
C PRO A 234 -22.32 -3.74 -22.69
N SER A 235 -23.18 -2.96 -23.35
CA SER A 235 -23.07 -1.49 -23.44
C SER A 235 -23.36 -0.77 -22.12
N SER A 236 -23.87 -1.48 -21.12
CA SER A 236 -24.08 -1.01 -19.74
C SER A 236 -22.79 -0.86 -18.95
N LEU A 237 -21.66 -1.38 -19.45
CA LEU A 237 -20.37 -1.28 -18.77
C LEU A 237 -19.95 0.18 -18.57
N THR A 238 -19.70 0.53 -17.32
CA THR A 238 -19.10 1.78 -16.88
C THR A 238 -17.62 1.61 -16.55
N SER A 239 -17.17 0.40 -16.20
CA SER A 239 -15.76 0.07 -15.96
C SER A 239 -15.35 -1.22 -16.69
N LEU A 240 -14.22 -1.17 -17.40
CA LEU A 240 -13.64 -2.31 -18.08
C LEU A 240 -12.14 -2.38 -17.81
N THR A 241 -11.66 -3.52 -17.31
CA THR A 241 -10.23 -3.85 -17.19
C THR A 241 -9.94 -5.14 -17.94
N LEU A 242 -9.06 -5.07 -18.93
CA LEU A 242 -8.60 -6.22 -19.69
C LEU A 242 -7.11 -6.39 -19.40
N GLY A 243 -6.72 -7.60 -19.00
CA GLY A 243 -5.33 -8.04 -18.91
C GLY A 243 -4.69 -8.12 -20.28
N ARG A 244 -3.67 -8.98 -20.42
CA ARG A 244 -2.86 -9.08 -21.65
C ARG A 244 -3.71 -9.31 -22.88
N LEU A 245 -3.72 -8.31 -23.75
CA LEU A 245 -4.58 -8.23 -24.93
C LEU A 245 -3.71 -7.88 -26.14
N GLY A 246 -3.84 -8.61 -27.25
CA GLY A 246 -3.30 -8.14 -28.53
C GLY A 246 -3.90 -6.78 -28.94
N VAL A 247 -3.26 -6.04 -29.85
CA VAL A 247 -3.80 -4.74 -30.28
C VAL A 247 -5.27 -4.88 -30.73
N PRO A 248 -6.22 -4.16 -30.12
CA PRO A 248 -7.63 -4.35 -30.43
C PRO A 248 -7.96 -3.84 -31.84
N PRO A 249 -8.93 -4.46 -32.53
CA PRO A 249 -9.44 -3.92 -33.79
C PRO A 249 -9.91 -2.48 -33.61
N LYS A 250 -9.79 -1.65 -34.65
CA LYS A 250 -10.11 -0.22 -34.60
C LYS A 250 -11.47 0.10 -33.98
N LYS A 251 -12.48 -0.76 -34.17
CA LYS A 251 -13.87 -0.54 -33.69
C LYS A 251 -14.20 -1.33 -32.41
N ALA A 252 -13.23 -1.93 -31.75
CA ALA A 252 -13.45 -2.84 -30.62
C ALA A 252 -14.36 -2.27 -29.53
N PHE A 253 -14.21 -0.98 -29.20
CA PHE A 253 -14.91 -0.34 -28.08
C PHE A 253 -16.16 0.47 -28.47
N TYR A 254 -16.59 0.45 -29.73
CA TYR A 254 -17.64 1.37 -30.21
C TYR A 254 -19.00 1.19 -29.53
N SER A 255 -19.33 -0.01 -29.05
CA SER A 255 -20.58 -0.31 -28.34
C SER A 255 -20.59 0.16 -26.89
N LEU A 256 -19.42 0.37 -26.27
CA LEU A 256 -19.27 0.65 -24.83
C LEU A 256 -19.46 2.13 -24.50
N THR A 257 -20.54 2.73 -24.99
CA THR A 257 -20.76 4.19 -24.90
C THR A 257 -20.92 4.72 -23.47
N SER A 258 -21.27 3.86 -22.50
CA SER A 258 -21.41 4.20 -21.08
C SER A 258 -20.09 4.16 -20.29
N LEU A 259 -18.98 3.78 -20.94
CA LEU A 259 -17.72 3.50 -20.27
C LEU A 259 -17.08 4.77 -19.70
N LEU A 260 -16.80 4.75 -18.39
CA LEU A 260 -16.15 5.81 -17.62
C LEU A 260 -14.66 5.50 -17.39
N THR A 261 -14.34 4.23 -17.15
CA THR A 261 -12.99 3.76 -16.85
C THR A 261 -12.60 2.59 -17.77
N LEU A 262 -11.42 2.69 -18.39
CA LEU A 262 -10.85 1.66 -19.25
C LEU A 262 -9.38 1.43 -18.90
N ASP A 263 -9.02 0.19 -18.56
CA ASP A 263 -7.64 -0.27 -18.33
C ASP A 263 -7.34 -1.44 -19.26
N ILE A 264 -6.28 -1.35 -20.05
CA ILE A 264 -5.85 -2.37 -21.00
C ILE A 264 -4.36 -2.61 -20.81
N ASP A 265 -3.97 -3.87 -20.75
CA ASP A 265 -2.57 -4.31 -20.81
C ASP A 265 -2.29 -4.91 -22.19
N LEU A 266 -1.43 -4.28 -23.00
CA LEU A 266 -1.15 -4.76 -24.36
C LEU A 266 -0.04 -5.81 -24.37
N ASP A 267 -0.30 -6.87 -25.12
CA ASP A 267 0.68 -7.87 -25.50
C ASP A 267 1.11 -7.69 -26.96
N PHE A 268 2.42 -7.62 -27.18
CA PHE A 268 3.03 -7.37 -28.49
C PHE A 268 3.43 -8.67 -29.23
N ASP A 269 3.31 -9.83 -28.59
CA ASP A 269 3.66 -11.13 -29.20
C ASP A 269 2.71 -11.55 -30.32
N CYS A 270 1.56 -10.89 -30.42
CA CYS A 270 0.58 -11.19 -31.45
C CYS A 270 0.94 -10.57 -32.81
N GLN A 271 0.73 -11.32 -33.89
CA GLN A 271 0.85 -10.81 -35.26
C GLN A 271 -0.03 -9.58 -35.43
N THR A 272 0.60 -8.39 -35.49
CA THR A 272 -0.15 -7.13 -35.56
C THR A 272 -0.37 -6.71 -37.01
N GLU A 273 -1.50 -6.04 -37.24
CA GLU A 273 -1.76 -5.33 -38.49
C GLU A 273 -0.61 -4.37 -38.81
N LYS A 274 -0.36 -4.10 -40.10
CA LYS A 274 0.71 -3.18 -40.53
C LYS A 274 0.59 -1.76 -39.94
N GLN A 275 -0.58 -1.35 -39.45
CA GLN A 275 -0.83 -0.03 -38.85
C GLN A 275 -1.80 -0.13 -37.66
N PRO A 276 -1.33 -0.56 -36.48
CA PRO A 276 -2.16 -0.66 -35.28
C PRO A 276 -2.81 0.68 -34.92
N PHE A 277 -4.10 0.64 -34.59
CA PHE A 277 -4.88 1.84 -34.25
C PHE A 277 -5.90 1.55 -33.14
N ILE A 278 -5.84 2.32 -32.06
CA ILE A 278 -6.79 2.27 -30.94
C ILE A 278 -7.72 3.49 -31.04
N ASP A 279 -9.00 3.26 -31.35
CA ASP A 279 -9.99 4.35 -31.47
C ASP A 279 -10.89 4.47 -30.23
N LEU A 280 -10.66 5.48 -29.40
CA LEU A 280 -11.50 5.77 -28.22
C LEU A 280 -12.39 7.00 -28.42
N LYS A 281 -12.44 7.59 -29.62
CA LYS A 281 -13.14 8.86 -29.86
C LYS A 281 -14.65 8.76 -29.58
N GLY A 282 -15.25 7.58 -29.77
CA GLY A 282 -16.68 7.34 -29.53
C GLY A 282 -17.07 7.26 -28.05
N LEU A 283 -16.10 7.06 -27.15
CA LEU A 283 -16.31 6.90 -25.72
C LEU A 283 -16.41 8.26 -25.02
N HIS A 284 -17.48 9.01 -25.32
CA HIS A 284 -17.68 10.39 -24.88
C HIS A 284 -17.83 10.57 -23.36
N ASN A 285 -18.07 9.50 -22.61
CA ASN A 285 -18.15 9.50 -21.15
C ASN A 285 -16.83 9.04 -20.48
N LEU A 286 -15.82 8.63 -21.26
CA LEU A 286 -14.59 8.07 -20.71
C LEU A 286 -13.80 9.15 -19.96
N GLU A 287 -13.64 8.96 -18.66
CA GLU A 287 -12.94 9.88 -17.77
C GLU A 287 -11.53 9.40 -17.42
N SER A 288 -11.31 8.07 -17.37
CA SER A 288 -10.01 7.48 -17.03
C SER A 288 -9.62 6.41 -18.03
N PHE A 289 -8.41 6.54 -18.58
CA PHE A 289 -7.84 5.55 -19.48
C PHE A 289 -6.42 5.19 -19.04
N LYS A 290 -6.18 3.88 -18.87
CA LYS A 290 -4.87 3.30 -18.58
C LYS A 290 -4.51 2.31 -19.69
N LEU A 291 -3.29 2.46 -20.20
CA LEU A 291 -2.70 1.60 -21.21
C LEU A 291 -1.31 1.15 -20.72
N ASP A 292 -1.21 -0.11 -20.33
CA ASP A 292 0.02 -0.78 -19.93
C ASP A 292 0.50 -1.74 -21.04
N GLY A 293 1.66 -2.33 -20.83
CA GLY A 293 2.24 -3.37 -21.69
C GLY A 293 3.76 -3.40 -21.58
N ASN A 294 4.38 -4.50 -22.02
CA ASN A 294 5.83 -4.68 -21.98
C ASN A 294 6.44 -4.39 -23.35
N ASP A 295 6.86 -3.15 -23.59
CA ASP A 295 7.60 -2.77 -24.81
C ASP A 295 9.12 -2.74 -24.63
N TYR A 296 9.64 -3.17 -23.46
CA TYR A 296 11.07 -3.12 -23.13
C TYR A 296 11.86 -4.33 -23.65
N GLU A 297 11.26 -5.51 -23.65
CA GLU A 297 11.97 -6.77 -23.93
C GLU A 297 12.16 -7.05 -25.41
N GLN A 298 11.32 -6.45 -26.24
CA GLN A 298 11.37 -6.66 -27.66
C GLN A 298 12.08 -5.48 -28.27
N HIS A 299 13.05 -5.73 -29.15
CA HIS A 299 13.53 -4.77 -30.14
C HIS A 299 12.38 -4.43 -31.09
N ILE A 300 11.26 -3.92 -30.56
CA ILE A 300 10.16 -3.38 -31.32
C ILE A 300 10.84 -2.40 -32.27
N CYS A 301 10.73 -2.72 -33.55
CA CYS A 301 11.34 -1.96 -34.62
C CYS A 301 11.08 -0.48 -34.34
N VAL A 302 12.13 0.36 -34.44
CA VAL A 302 12.08 1.80 -34.15
C VAL A 302 10.89 2.50 -34.85
N ASP A 303 10.34 1.87 -35.88
CA ASP A 303 9.22 2.35 -36.68
C ASP A 303 7.81 1.89 -36.22
N TYR A 304 7.70 1.01 -35.22
CA TYR A 304 6.38 0.55 -34.75
C TYR A 304 5.71 1.64 -33.92
N THR A 305 4.60 2.18 -34.45
CA THR A 305 3.83 3.22 -33.77
C THR A 305 2.35 2.85 -33.74
N ILE A 306 1.79 2.73 -32.53
CA ILE A 306 0.36 2.58 -32.33
C ILE A 306 -0.27 3.97 -32.32
N LYS A 307 -1.13 4.23 -33.30
CA LYS A 307 -1.91 5.47 -33.34
C LYS A 307 -3.10 5.36 -32.40
N MET A 308 -3.38 6.42 -31.65
CA MET A 308 -4.48 6.42 -30.69
C MET A 308 -5.30 7.72 -30.77
N THR A 309 -6.61 7.61 -30.71
CA THR A 309 -7.51 8.75 -30.46
C THR A 309 -8.07 8.67 -29.06
N VAL A 310 -8.11 9.80 -28.36
CA VAL A 310 -8.70 9.93 -27.03
C VAL A 310 -9.86 10.92 -27.05
N PRO A 311 -10.93 10.70 -26.26
CA PRO A 311 -12.08 11.59 -26.21
C PRO A 311 -11.79 12.85 -25.36
N PRO A 312 -12.48 13.98 -25.61
CA PRO A 312 -12.28 15.22 -24.84
C PRO A 312 -12.68 15.14 -23.36
N SER A 313 -13.45 14.13 -22.97
CA SER A 313 -13.92 13.87 -21.60
C SER A 313 -12.82 13.38 -20.65
N ILE A 314 -11.66 13.00 -21.18
CA ILE A 314 -10.61 12.34 -20.41
C ILE A 314 -10.06 13.27 -19.31
N LYS A 315 -10.08 12.80 -18.06
CA LYS A 315 -9.51 13.47 -16.88
C LYS A 315 -8.20 12.82 -16.43
N ASN A 316 -8.10 11.49 -16.57
CA ASN A 316 -6.94 10.70 -16.18
C ASN A 316 -6.43 9.90 -17.38
N LEU A 317 -5.17 10.13 -17.75
CA LEU A 317 -4.50 9.38 -18.81
C LEU A 317 -3.21 8.79 -18.28
N ASN A 318 -3.07 7.48 -18.36
CA ASN A 318 -1.87 6.75 -17.96
C ASN A 318 -1.43 5.83 -19.10
N THR A 319 -0.27 6.11 -19.68
CA THR A 319 0.36 5.24 -20.68
C THR A 319 1.75 4.90 -20.18
N ARG A 320 2.18 3.65 -20.31
CA ARG A 320 3.59 3.26 -20.08
C ARG A 320 4.35 2.91 -21.36
N LEU A 321 3.62 2.76 -22.46
CA LEU A 321 4.16 2.39 -23.76
C LEU A 321 4.82 3.59 -24.45
N THR A 322 6.00 3.37 -25.02
CA THR A 322 6.80 4.35 -25.78
C THR A 322 6.41 4.42 -27.27
N CYS A 323 5.74 3.37 -27.78
CA CYS A 323 5.29 3.27 -29.17
C CYS A 323 3.96 3.99 -29.45
N ILE A 324 3.34 4.64 -28.46
CA ILE A 324 2.03 5.28 -28.60
C ILE A 324 2.14 6.69 -29.19
N LYS A 325 1.29 7.00 -30.18
CA LYS A 325 1.13 8.36 -30.73
C LYS A 325 -0.33 8.80 -30.67
N ILE A 326 -0.61 9.78 -29.81
CA ILE A 326 -1.93 10.40 -29.75
C ILE A 326 -2.15 11.26 -30.99
N HIS A 327 -3.30 11.11 -31.61
CA HIS A 327 -3.66 11.85 -32.80
C HIS A 327 -3.61 13.37 -32.53
N PRO A 328 -2.93 14.19 -33.36
CA PRO A 328 -2.72 15.62 -33.08
C PRO A 328 -4.00 16.47 -32.95
N GLN A 329 -5.14 15.96 -33.44
CA GLN A 329 -6.45 16.61 -33.35
C GLN A 329 -7.19 16.33 -32.02
N CYS A 330 -6.71 15.38 -31.23
CA CYS A 330 -7.29 15.10 -29.92
C CYS A 330 -6.95 16.25 -28.98
N THR A 331 -7.99 16.96 -28.55
CA THR A 331 -7.91 17.93 -27.45
C THR A 331 -8.29 17.21 -26.17
N MET A 332 -7.60 17.52 -25.08
CA MET A 332 -7.86 16.92 -23.76
C MET A 332 -8.09 18.05 -22.75
N PRO A 333 -9.16 18.86 -22.93
CA PRO A 333 -9.38 20.06 -22.15
C PRO A 333 -9.64 19.79 -20.67
N LEU A 334 -10.16 18.60 -20.35
CA LEU A 334 -10.48 18.17 -18.98
C LEU A 334 -9.37 17.35 -18.30
N LEU A 335 -8.21 17.19 -18.94
CA LEU A 335 -7.15 16.34 -18.39
C LEU A 335 -6.53 16.96 -17.12
N GLU A 336 -6.68 16.25 -16.00
CA GLU A 336 -6.17 16.67 -14.68
C GLU A 336 -4.91 15.90 -14.29
N ARG A 337 -4.79 14.64 -14.73
CA ARG A 337 -3.70 13.72 -14.35
C ARG A 337 -3.14 13.00 -15.56
N LEU A 338 -1.82 13.13 -15.77
CA LEU A 338 -1.09 12.44 -16.84
C LEU A 338 0.07 11.63 -16.28
N LYS A 339 0.16 10.35 -16.65
CA LYS A 339 1.35 9.51 -16.48
C LYS A 339 1.82 9.02 -17.85
N VAL A 340 3.10 9.22 -18.16
CA VAL A 340 3.62 9.13 -19.53
C VAL A 340 5.15 8.95 -19.56
N PRO A 341 5.71 8.16 -20.50
CA PRO A 341 7.15 8.09 -20.74
C PRO A 341 7.71 9.40 -21.27
N GLN A 342 8.93 9.74 -20.85
CA GLN A 342 9.58 10.99 -21.26
C GLN A 342 9.64 11.17 -22.79
N CYS A 343 9.96 10.11 -23.54
CA CYS A 343 10.09 10.14 -24.99
C CYS A 343 8.82 10.63 -25.69
N LEU A 344 7.62 10.27 -25.18
CA LEU A 344 6.35 10.71 -25.77
C LEU A 344 6.15 12.23 -25.68
N LEU A 345 6.69 12.87 -24.63
CA LEU A 345 6.63 14.31 -24.46
C LEU A 345 7.68 15.02 -25.34
N LEU A 346 8.91 14.49 -25.40
CA LEU A 346 10.00 15.07 -26.19
C LEU A 346 9.70 15.02 -27.70
N GLU A 347 9.16 13.91 -28.17
CA GLU A 347 8.77 13.72 -29.58
C GLU A 347 7.46 14.44 -29.94
N LYS A 348 6.83 15.13 -28.98
CA LYS A 348 5.52 15.79 -29.14
C LYS A 348 4.43 14.82 -29.61
N LYS A 349 4.56 13.53 -29.29
CA LYS A 349 3.53 12.50 -29.49
C LYS A 349 2.32 12.76 -28.58
N ILE A 350 2.53 13.48 -27.48
CA ILE A 350 1.48 14.06 -26.63
C ILE A 350 1.73 15.57 -26.48
N ARG A 351 0.68 16.38 -26.68
CA ARG A 351 0.76 17.84 -26.57
C ARG A 351 0.14 18.29 -25.25
N LEU A 352 0.95 18.77 -24.31
CA LEU A 352 0.45 19.26 -23.02
C LEU A 352 -0.29 20.60 -23.13
N SER A 353 -0.05 21.37 -24.20
CA SER A 353 -0.71 22.67 -24.42
C SER A 353 -2.22 22.57 -24.65
N SER A 354 -2.76 21.38 -24.93
CA SER A 354 -4.20 21.15 -25.06
C SER A 354 -4.88 20.79 -23.73
N SER A 355 -4.12 20.76 -22.62
CA SER A 355 -4.59 20.33 -21.29
C SER A 355 -4.38 21.42 -20.23
N PRO A 356 -5.18 22.50 -20.25
CA PRO A 356 -5.03 23.63 -19.33
C PRO A 356 -5.28 23.28 -17.86
N LEU A 357 -6.04 22.21 -17.59
CA LEU A 357 -6.41 21.76 -16.25
C LEU A 357 -5.43 20.76 -15.62
N LEU A 358 -4.28 20.48 -16.27
CA LEU A 358 -3.34 19.47 -15.80
C LEU A 358 -2.70 19.89 -14.45
N LYS A 359 -3.05 19.15 -13.38
CA LYS A 359 -2.54 19.39 -12.01
C LYS A 359 -1.45 18.39 -11.61
N LYS A 360 -1.50 17.16 -12.13
CA LYS A 360 -0.54 16.09 -11.80
C LYS A 360 0.11 15.50 -13.04
N LEU A 361 1.45 15.48 -13.05
CA LEU A 361 2.25 14.92 -14.12
C LEU A 361 3.25 13.93 -13.54
N VAL A 362 3.23 12.70 -14.06
CA VAL A 362 4.21 11.66 -13.78
C VAL A 362 4.95 11.35 -15.07
N ILE A 363 6.24 11.63 -15.11
CA ILE A 363 7.11 11.35 -16.24
C ILE A 363 7.96 10.15 -15.85
N ASP A 364 7.72 9.00 -16.46
CA ASP A 364 8.54 7.80 -16.25
C ASP A 364 9.59 7.62 -17.35
N SER A 365 10.48 6.65 -17.13
CA SER A 365 11.50 6.24 -18.08
C SER A 365 12.28 7.42 -18.68
N CYS A 366 12.76 8.33 -17.81
CA CYS A 366 13.53 9.50 -18.23
C CYS A 366 14.99 9.13 -18.52
N PHE A 367 15.41 9.31 -19.76
CA PHE A 367 16.77 9.08 -20.25
C PHE A 367 17.45 10.34 -20.79
N ASP A 368 16.66 11.27 -21.35
CA ASP A 368 17.13 12.43 -22.09
C ASP A 368 16.98 13.74 -21.30
N LYS A 369 17.64 14.80 -21.78
CA LYS A 369 17.53 16.14 -21.19
C LYS A 369 16.14 16.72 -21.41
N MET A 370 15.50 17.18 -20.34
CA MET A 370 14.19 17.82 -20.42
C MET A 370 14.32 19.29 -20.83
N PRO A 371 13.59 19.77 -21.85
CA PRO A 371 13.60 21.18 -22.23
C PRO A 371 12.91 22.04 -21.16
N ALA A 372 13.28 23.31 -21.08
CA ALA A 372 12.82 24.23 -20.04
C ALA A 372 11.30 24.43 -19.98
N ASN A 373 10.61 24.28 -21.11
CA ASN A 373 9.17 24.48 -21.26
C ASN A 373 8.37 23.17 -21.27
N LEU A 374 8.97 22.04 -20.89
CA LEU A 374 8.28 20.76 -20.87
C LEU A 374 7.17 20.70 -19.80
N ILE A 375 7.38 21.37 -18.66
CA ILE A 375 6.48 21.32 -17.51
C ILE A 375 5.48 22.48 -17.60
N PRO A 376 4.16 22.21 -17.60
CA PRO A 376 3.14 23.26 -17.60
C PRO A 376 3.18 24.15 -16.37
N SER A 377 2.86 25.44 -16.55
CA SER A 377 2.90 26.44 -15.47
C SER A 377 1.84 26.27 -14.39
N SER A 378 0.76 25.52 -14.66
CA SER A 378 -0.35 25.23 -13.73
C SER A 378 -0.10 23.98 -12.86
N LEU A 379 1.02 23.28 -13.07
CA LEU A 379 1.24 21.99 -12.45
C LEU A 379 1.45 22.11 -10.94
N GLU A 380 0.72 21.33 -10.15
CA GLU A 380 0.83 21.30 -8.69
C GLU A 380 1.70 20.12 -8.23
N HIS A 381 1.60 18.98 -8.90
CA HIS A 381 2.24 17.72 -8.52
C HIS A 381 3.08 17.16 -9.67
N LEU A 382 4.39 17.01 -9.43
CA LEU A 382 5.33 16.46 -10.41
C LEU A 382 6.03 15.22 -9.83
N SER A 383 6.07 14.14 -10.61
CA SER A 383 6.88 12.97 -10.32
C SER A 383 7.75 12.61 -11.52
N ILE A 384 9.05 12.42 -11.31
CA ILE A 384 10.02 12.06 -12.36
C ILE A 384 10.69 10.75 -11.98
N ASP A 385 10.76 9.80 -12.91
CA ASP A 385 11.48 8.54 -12.78
C ASP A 385 12.68 8.50 -13.74
N LYS A 386 13.89 8.61 -13.20
CA LYS A 386 15.14 8.71 -13.98
C LYS A 386 15.89 7.38 -14.00
N PHE A 387 16.16 6.86 -15.20
CA PHE A 387 16.91 5.61 -15.37
C PHE A 387 18.33 5.82 -15.91
N SER A 388 18.64 6.97 -16.50
CA SER A 388 19.97 7.28 -17.06
C SER A 388 20.99 7.70 -15.99
N SER A 389 22.20 7.10 -16.04
CA SER A 389 23.34 7.49 -15.19
C SER A 389 24.06 8.75 -15.66
N ASP A 390 24.10 8.99 -16.96
CA ASP A 390 25.13 9.85 -17.55
C ASP A 390 24.64 11.27 -17.83
N ALA A 391 23.32 11.45 -17.98
CA ALA A 391 22.74 12.74 -18.34
C ALA A 391 22.13 13.45 -17.14
N ASN A 392 22.44 14.74 -17.02
CA ASN A 392 21.66 15.63 -16.17
C ASN A 392 20.39 16.07 -16.89
N ILE A 393 19.26 15.50 -16.45
CA ILE A 393 17.98 15.65 -17.15
C ILE A 393 17.25 16.92 -16.71
N LEU A 394 17.57 17.45 -15.53
CA LEU A 394 16.91 18.60 -14.91
C LEU A 394 17.64 19.93 -15.14
N ASP A 395 18.79 19.91 -15.82
CA ASP A 395 19.66 21.07 -16.04
C ASP A 395 19.02 22.25 -16.75
N GLN A 396 17.92 22.06 -17.48
CA GLN A 396 17.19 23.15 -18.11
C GLN A 396 15.79 23.34 -17.54
N VAL A 397 15.34 22.45 -16.66
CA VAL A 397 13.97 22.44 -16.15
C VAL A 397 13.75 23.62 -15.22
N VAL A 398 12.70 24.39 -15.51
CA VAL A 398 12.18 25.45 -14.64
C VAL A 398 10.91 24.92 -13.98
N PHE A 399 10.94 24.75 -12.65
CA PHE A 399 9.77 24.30 -11.91
C PHE A 399 8.75 25.44 -11.78
N PRO A 400 7.45 25.17 -11.98
CA PRO A 400 6.43 26.21 -11.92
C PRO A 400 6.18 26.66 -10.48
N PRO A 401 5.80 27.93 -10.27
CA PRO A 401 5.53 28.47 -8.93
C PRO A 401 4.28 27.86 -8.26
N SER A 402 3.43 27.13 -8.99
CA SER A 402 2.30 26.37 -8.44
C SER A 402 2.69 25.03 -7.83
N LEU A 403 3.93 24.56 -8.02
CA LEU A 403 4.34 23.21 -7.64
C LEU A 403 4.41 23.04 -6.11
N THR A 404 3.51 22.23 -5.55
CA THR A 404 3.44 21.92 -4.12
C THR A 404 4.06 20.56 -3.78
N TYR A 405 4.13 19.64 -4.75
CA TYR A 405 4.71 18.31 -4.57
C TYR A 405 5.70 17.96 -5.68
N LEU A 406 6.94 17.63 -5.29
CA LEU A 406 7.99 17.13 -6.18
C LEU A 406 8.46 15.75 -5.71
N SER A 407 8.39 14.76 -6.59
CA SER A 407 8.95 13.43 -6.37
C SER A 407 9.96 13.08 -7.45
N MET A 408 11.15 12.68 -7.07
CA MET A 408 12.16 12.15 -7.96
C MET A 408 12.54 10.75 -7.49
N LYS A 409 12.34 9.77 -8.36
CA LYS A 409 12.75 8.38 -8.18
C LYS A 409 13.60 7.92 -9.38
N GLY A 410 14.27 6.78 -9.25
CA GLY A 410 15.23 6.32 -10.24
C GLY A 410 16.49 5.74 -9.61
N THR A 411 17.39 5.21 -10.44
CA THR A 411 18.68 4.64 -10.00
C THR A 411 19.79 5.67 -9.93
N CYS A 412 19.72 6.75 -10.72
CA CYS A 412 20.84 7.68 -10.92
C CYS A 412 20.41 9.14 -10.85
N ILE A 413 19.68 9.52 -9.80
CA ILE A 413 19.11 10.87 -9.67
C ILE A 413 20.16 11.89 -9.27
N GLU A 414 20.15 13.05 -9.90
CA GLU A 414 20.94 14.20 -9.46
C GLU A 414 20.26 15.02 -8.38
N THR A 415 21.08 15.64 -7.53
CA THR A 415 20.58 16.58 -6.54
C THR A 415 20.03 17.82 -7.26
N VAL A 416 18.71 18.05 -7.18
CA VAL A 416 18.11 19.28 -7.74
C VAL A 416 18.76 20.51 -7.16
N ASN A 417 19.22 21.39 -8.04
CA ASN A 417 19.79 22.66 -7.63
C ASN A 417 18.76 23.48 -6.84
N ARG A 418 19.11 23.82 -5.60
CA ARG A 418 18.29 24.60 -4.65
C ARG A 418 17.64 25.84 -5.26
N ASN A 419 18.36 26.54 -6.14
CA ASN A 419 17.91 27.82 -6.68
C ASN A 419 16.72 27.66 -7.65
N ARG A 420 16.35 26.42 -7.96
CA ARG A 420 15.25 26.07 -8.86
C ARG A 420 14.02 25.56 -8.14
N LEU A 421 14.14 25.15 -6.87
CA LEU A 421 12.97 24.69 -6.12
C LEU A 421 12.03 25.88 -5.84
N PRO A 422 10.75 25.78 -6.19
CA PRO A 422 9.81 26.87 -5.98
C PRO A 422 9.48 27.02 -4.50
N LYS A 423 9.19 28.26 -4.07
CA LYS A 423 8.86 28.57 -2.67
C LYS A 423 7.57 27.91 -2.18
N SER A 424 6.68 27.54 -3.10
CA SER A 424 5.40 26.86 -2.83
C SER A 424 5.54 25.37 -2.51
N LEU A 425 6.74 24.80 -2.61
CA LEU A 425 6.96 23.38 -2.39
C LEU A 425 6.71 22.99 -0.92
N ILE A 426 5.72 22.12 -0.69
CA ILE A 426 5.30 21.64 0.63
C ILE A 426 5.87 20.24 0.90
N LYS A 427 5.99 19.41 -0.14
CA LYS A 427 6.47 18.03 -0.02
C LYS A 427 7.54 17.72 -1.06
N LEU A 428 8.67 17.18 -0.59
CA LEU A 428 9.80 16.78 -1.42
C LEU A 428 10.12 15.31 -1.18
N LYS A 429 10.08 14.52 -2.25
CA LYS A 429 10.56 13.13 -2.27
C LYS A 429 11.73 13.03 -3.23
N GLN A 430 12.90 12.62 -2.75
CA GLN A 430 14.12 12.63 -3.57
C GLN A 430 15.07 11.51 -3.17
N LEU A 431 15.78 10.95 -4.16
CA LEU A 431 16.96 10.13 -3.95
C LEU A 431 18.19 11.03 -3.78
N ILE A 432 18.97 10.83 -2.73
CA ILE A 432 20.17 11.59 -2.43
C ILE A 432 21.40 10.74 -2.73
N ASN A 433 22.31 11.30 -3.53
CA ASN A 433 23.62 10.72 -3.81
C ASN A 433 24.75 11.39 -3.03
N ASP A 434 24.60 12.66 -2.66
CA ASP A 434 25.63 13.44 -1.98
C ASP A 434 25.36 13.60 -0.47
N PRO A 435 26.39 13.55 0.40
CA PRO A 435 26.22 13.68 1.85
C PRO A 435 25.81 15.10 2.29
N VAL A 436 26.07 16.11 1.46
CA VAL A 436 25.77 17.51 1.78
C VAL A 436 24.39 17.87 1.28
N LEU A 437 23.50 18.16 2.23
CA LEU A 437 22.13 18.55 1.92
C LEU A 437 22.09 19.98 1.34
N PRO A 438 21.42 20.19 0.20
CA PRO A 438 21.11 21.54 -0.24
C PRO A 438 20.18 22.20 0.79
N PRO A 439 20.25 23.53 0.98
CA PRO A 439 19.28 24.23 1.80
C PRO A 439 17.88 24.05 1.22
N LEU A 440 16.93 23.82 2.11
CA LEU A 440 15.57 23.42 1.78
C LEU A 440 14.64 24.63 1.75
N PRO A 441 13.55 24.60 0.95
CA PRO A 441 12.52 25.63 1.00
C PRO A 441 11.93 25.78 2.42
N GLN A 442 11.74 27.02 2.88
CA GLN A 442 11.29 27.32 4.24
C GLN A 442 9.84 26.83 4.53
N HIS A 443 9.03 26.63 3.50
CA HIS A 443 7.64 26.18 3.61
C HIS A 443 7.47 24.65 3.57
N LEU A 444 8.57 23.90 3.47
CA LEU A 444 8.54 22.46 3.34
C LEU A 444 8.04 21.81 4.64
N LYS A 445 7.01 20.98 4.53
CA LYS A 445 6.40 20.24 5.65
C LYS A 445 6.77 18.77 5.68
N GLU A 446 7.06 18.18 4.53
CA GLU A 446 7.35 16.76 4.42
C GLU A 446 8.57 16.52 3.53
N ILE A 447 9.49 15.73 4.06
CA ILE A 447 10.68 15.24 3.37
C ILE A 447 10.67 13.72 3.36
N ILE A 448 10.80 13.15 2.17
CA ILE A 448 11.04 11.71 1.98
C ILE A 448 12.36 11.56 1.24
N TRP A 449 13.39 11.09 1.93
CA TRP A 449 14.68 10.82 1.31
C TRP A 449 14.94 9.34 1.16
N LYS A 450 15.52 9.02 0.01
CA LYS A 450 15.98 7.69 -0.34
C LYS A 450 17.46 7.76 -0.64
N SER A 451 18.21 6.69 -0.39
CA SER A 451 19.61 6.57 -0.81
C SER A 451 19.72 5.51 -1.91
N CYS A 452 20.59 5.75 -2.89
CA CYS A 452 20.87 4.73 -3.90
C CYS A 452 21.75 3.63 -3.28
N ASN A 453 21.36 2.36 -3.47
CA ASN A 453 22.11 1.19 -2.99
C ASN A 453 23.53 1.06 -3.60
N GLN A 454 23.89 1.87 -4.60
CA GLN A 454 25.19 1.81 -5.27
C GLN A 454 26.37 2.23 -4.36
N PHE A 455 26.13 2.80 -3.18
CA PHE A 455 27.18 3.23 -2.25
C PHE A 455 27.53 2.23 -1.14
N LYS A 456 27.31 0.91 -1.33
CA LYS A 456 27.64 -0.11 -0.31
C LYS A 456 29.05 0.00 0.28
N ASN A 457 30.00 0.60 -0.45
CA ASN A 457 31.41 0.65 -0.03
C ASN A 457 31.86 1.98 0.60
N ASN A 458 31.14 3.08 0.38
CA ASN A 458 31.54 4.39 0.92
C ASN A 458 30.48 4.84 1.93
N LYS A 459 30.81 4.85 3.23
CA LYS A 459 29.92 5.34 4.30
C LYS A 459 29.56 6.81 4.01
N PRO A 460 28.36 7.14 3.49
CA PRO A 460 28.00 8.53 3.33
C PRO A 460 27.69 9.05 4.72
N LEU A 461 28.56 9.92 5.24
CA LEU A 461 28.26 10.67 6.45
C LEU A 461 27.19 11.69 6.08
N LEU A 462 25.91 11.31 6.19
CA LEU A 462 24.79 12.24 6.07
C LEU A 462 24.86 13.20 7.26
N VAL A 463 25.57 14.31 7.06
CA VAL A 463 25.65 15.38 8.06
C VAL A 463 24.46 16.27 7.85
N PHE A 464 23.43 16.04 8.67
CA PHE A 464 22.37 17.00 8.81
C PHE A 464 22.91 18.31 9.36
N PRO A 465 22.44 19.45 8.87
CA PRO A 465 22.92 20.73 9.36
C PRO A 465 22.57 20.84 10.85
N SER A 466 23.60 20.85 11.70
CA SER A 466 23.41 20.94 13.14
C SER A 466 23.00 22.36 13.51
N SER A 467 22.01 22.48 14.38
CA SER A 467 21.53 23.77 14.90
C SER A 467 22.55 24.49 15.78
N THR A 468 23.66 23.83 16.13
CA THR A 468 24.71 24.36 17.00
C THR A 468 25.67 25.27 16.24
N ASN A 469 25.19 26.44 15.85
CA ASN A 469 26.01 27.59 15.48
C ASN A 469 26.64 28.20 16.76
N ASN A 470 27.50 27.44 17.44
CA ASN A 470 28.28 27.97 18.55
C ASN A 470 29.60 28.52 18.01
N ASN A 471 29.72 29.86 18.11
CA ASN A 471 30.93 30.69 18.12
C ASN A 471 31.34 31.45 16.83
N ASN A 472 30.87 32.71 16.81
CA ASN A 472 31.64 33.95 16.62
C ASN A 472 32.28 34.34 15.27
N ASN A 473 32.14 33.58 14.17
CA ASN A 473 32.56 34.09 12.86
C ASN A 473 31.36 34.44 11.96
N ASN A 474 31.17 35.76 11.82
CA ASN A 474 30.00 36.51 11.36
C ASN A 474 29.54 36.34 9.89
N ASN A 475 29.70 35.20 9.23
CA ASN A 475 29.27 35.05 7.82
C ASN A 475 28.23 33.94 7.61
N ASN A 476 26.97 34.29 7.93
CA ASN A 476 25.74 34.04 7.16
C ASN A 476 25.67 32.79 6.26
N ASN A 477 25.58 31.59 6.83
CA ASN A 477 24.92 30.48 6.14
C ASN A 477 23.91 29.81 7.06
N ASN A 478 22.64 30.22 6.87
CA ASN A 478 21.43 29.69 7.50
C ASN A 478 21.18 28.24 7.05
N ASN A 479 22.01 27.32 7.50
CA ASN A 479 21.75 25.90 7.38
C ASN A 479 20.85 25.46 8.54
N SER A 480 19.61 25.92 8.57
CA SER A 480 18.60 25.42 9.51
C SER A 480 17.56 24.60 8.75
N TYR A 481 16.99 23.60 9.41
CA TYR A 481 15.81 22.91 8.88
C TYR A 481 14.67 23.90 8.61
N PRO A 482 13.79 23.59 7.64
CA PRO A 482 12.54 24.33 7.47
C PRO A 482 11.77 24.36 8.79
N PRO A 483 11.30 25.53 9.26
CA PRO A 483 10.62 25.67 10.54
C PRO A 483 9.27 24.96 10.60
N LEU A 484 8.75 24.46 9.47
CA LEU A 484 7.46 23.78 9.35
C LEU A 484 7.59 22.27 9.05
N LEU A 485 8.79 21.68 9.20
CA LEU A 485 9.05 20.29 8.84
C LEU A 485 8.42 19.29 9.82
N GLU A 486 7.17 18.91 9.56
CA GLU A 486 6.38 17.98 10.39
C GLU A 486 6.73 16.49 10.14
N THR A 487 7.13 16.14 8.91
CA THR A 487 7.41 14.74 8.52
C THR A 487 8.80 14.59 7.94
N LEU A 488 9.58 13.68 8.53
CA LEU A 488 10.91 13.31 8.07
C LEU A 488 11.01 11.80 7.88
N ASN A 489 11.02 11.35 6.63
CA ASN A 489 11.08 9.95 6.26
C ASN A 489 12.42 9.61 5.61
N LEU A 490 13.18 8.73 6.28
CA LEU A 490 14.53 8.29 5.94
C LEU A 490 14.61 6.75 5.87
N MET A 491 13.48 6.08 5.61
CA MET A 491 13.37 4.62 5.62
C MET A 491 14.24 3.94 4.56
N ASP A 492 14.50 4.66 3.46
CA ASP A 492 15.26 4.15 2.33
C ASP A 492 16.72 4.61 2.35
N ILE A 493 17.21 5.12 3.49
CA ILE A 493 18.62 5.49 3.67
C ILE A 493 19.35 4.33 4.36
N CYS A 494 20.14 3.60 3.57
CA CYS A 494 21.05 2.58 4.07
C CYS A 494 22.33 3.20 4.66
N GLY A 495 23.02 2.50 5.57
CA GLY A 495 24.36 2.89 6.06
C GLY A 495 24.43 3.34 7.53
N ASP A 496 25.65 3.61 8.01
CA ASP A 496 25.88 4.17 9.36
C ASP A 496 25.76 5.69 9.27
N PHE A 497 24.66 6.25 9.75
CA PHE A 497 24.49 7.68 9.86
C PHE A 497 23.83 7.99 11.20
N THR A 498 24.16 9.15 11.75
CA THR A 498 23.44 9.72 12.87
C THR A 498 22.57 10.86 12.37
N ILE A 499 21.46 11.10 13.06
CA ILE A 499 20.55 12.19 12.75
C ILE A 499 20.32 13.06 13.99
N ASN A 500 20.27 14.37 13.76
CA ASN A 500 19.64 15.32 14.67
C ASN A 500 18.22 15.60 14.18
N VAL A 501 17.20 15.25 14.95
CA VAL A 501 15.80 15.36 14.50
C VAL A 501 15.29 16.78 14.78
N PRO A 502 14.72 17.49 13.79
CA PRO A 502 14.18 18.84 13.98
C PRO A 502 13.14 18.88 15.10
N PRO A 503 13.15 19.88 16.01
CA PRO A 503 12.23 19.94 17.15
C PRO A 503 10.74 19.88 16.81
N ILE A 504 10.36 20.28 15.60
CA ILE A 504 8.96 20.30 15.15
C ILE A 504 8.50 18.98 14.50
N THR A 505 9.40 18.02 14.31
CA THR A 505 9.10 16.73 13.66
C THR A 505 8.06 15.94 14.46
N LYS A 506 6.91 15.68 13.83
CA LYS A 506 5.82 14.87 14.40
C LYS A 506 5.90 13.41 13.95
N TYR A 507 6.25 13.18 12.69
CA TYR A 507 6.35 11.87 12.06
C TYR A 507 7.80 11.62 11.63
N LEU A 508 8.42 10.62 12.25
CA LEU A 508 9.79 10.23 11.96
C LEU A 508 9.81 8.81 11.42
N SER A 509 10.48 8.59 10.29
CA SER A 509 10.68 7.25 9.74
C SER A 509 12.17 6.98 9.52
N LEU A 510 12.70 5.88 10.06
CA LEU A 510 14.13 5.56 10.08
C LEU A 510 14.39 4.11 9.71
N GLN A 511 15.45 3.84 8.96
CA GLN A 511 16.02 2.50 8.90
C GLN A 511 16.99 2.27 10.05
N LEU A 512 16.80 1.17 10.78
CA LEU A 512 17.68 0.73 11.86
C LEU A 512 18.57 -0.42 11.38
N LYS A 513 19.79 -0.46 11.93
CA LYS A 513 20.74 -1.55 11.68
C LYS A 513 20.70 -2.55 12.82
N PRO A 514 20.81 -3.86 12.53
CA PRO A 514 20.88 -4.87 13.56
C PRO A 514 22.24 -4.83 14.27
N PHE A 515 22.22 -5.11 15.56
CA PHE A 515 23.36 -5.54 16.34
C PHE A 515 23.21 -7.02 16.67
N LEU A 516 24.23 -7.84 16.43
CA LEU A 516 24.18 -9.26 16.76
C LEU A 516 24.50 -9.46 18.24
N ALA A 517 23.54 -10.00 19.00
CA ALA A 517 23.80 -10.46 20.35
C ALA A 517 24.61 -11.78 20.35
N PRO A 518 25.15 -12.19 21.51
CA PRO A 518 25.92 -13.43 21.63
C PRO A 518 25.17 -14.71 21.22
N ASP A 519 23.84 -14.72 21.35
CA ASP A 519 22.95 -15.80 20.90
C ASP A 519 22.68 -15.77 19.38
N GLY A 520 23.25 -14.80 18.68
CA GLY A 520 23.06 -14.58 17.25
C GLY A 520 21.75 -13.89 16.91
N ILE A 521 20.86 -13.55 17.85
CA ILE A 521 19.63 -12.84 17.50
C ILE A 521 19.98 -11.39 17.13
N PRO A 522 19.50 -10.86 15.99
CA PRO A 522 19.69 -9.46 15.63
C PRO A 522 18.78 -8.57 16.49
N PHE A 523 19.37 -7.55 17.12
CA PHE A 523 18.67 -6.56 17.92
C PHE A 523 18.74 -5.17 17.30
N PHE A 524 17.61 -4.48 17.27
CA PHE A 524 17.49 -3.12 16.73
C PHE A 524 17.30 -2.13 17.88
N SER A 525 18.02 -1.02 17.82
CA SER A 525 18.04 0.03 18.84
C SER A 525 18.00 1.39 18.15
N LEU A 526 17.18 2.31 18.67
CA LEU A 526 17.14 3.72 18.23
C LEU A 526 18.45 4.42 18.53
N GLY A 527 19.12 4.03 19.62
CA GLY A 527 20.39 4.59 20.04
C GLY A 527 21.52 4.37 19.03
N SER A 528 21.32 3.53 18.01
CA SER A 528 22.26 3.34 16.89
C SER A 528 22.23 4.48 15.85
N LYS A 529 21.15 5.28 15.81
CA LYS A 529 20.93 6.34 14.81
C LYS A 529 20.84 7.74 15.41
N ILE A 530 20.66 7.86 16.72
CA ILE A 530 20.54 9.14 17.41
C ILE A 530 21.90 9.50 18.00
N ASP A 531 22.40 10.69 17.69
CA ASP A 531 23.70 11.15 18.19
C ASP A 531 23.65 11.40 19.70
N ARG A 532 24.39 10.59 20.46
CA ARG A 532 24.49 10.70 21.92
C ARG A 532 25.37 11.86 22.38
N SER A 533 26.20 12.44 21.51
CA SER A 533 27.11 13.52 21.90
C SER A 533 26.33 14.78 22.29
N LEU A 534 25.24 15.08 21.58
CA LEU A 534 24.26 16.11 21.91
C LEU A 534 23.61 15.89 23.28
N MET A 535 23.60 14.65 23.77
CA MET A 535 22.94 14.29 25.03
C MET A 535 23.76 14.62 26.28
N SER A 536 25.07 14.76 26.13
CA SER A 536 25.98 14.93 27.27
C SER A 536 25.98 16.34 27.89
N GLN A 537 25.37 17.32 27.20
CA GLN A 537 25.55 18.75 27.54
C GLN A 537 24.40 19.40 28.32
N GLN A 538 23.27 18.72 28.61
CA GLN A 538 22.20 19.31 29.44
C GLN A 538 21.71 18.35 30.53
N SER A 539 21.69 18.82 31.77
CA SER A 539 21.69 18.00 32.99
C SER A 539 20.31 17.61 33.55
N GLN A 540 19.20 17.74 32.82
CA GLN A 540 17.89 17.28 33.29
C GLN A 540 17.03 16.65 32.18
N GLN A 541 16.81 15.33 32.27
CA GLN A 541 15.84 14.50 31.53
C GLN A 541 15.71 14.78 30.01
N GLN A 542 16.77 14.58 29.23
CA GLN A 542 16.69 14.71 27.79
C GLN A 542 16.00 13.50 27.13
N GLN A 543 14.98 13.80 26.32
CA GLN A 543 14.37 12.88 25.37
C GLN A 543 15.30 12.70 24.16
N TRP A 544 15.41 11.48 23.64
CA TRP A 544 16.20 11.14 22.43
C TRP A 544 15.59 11.73 21.17
N LEU A 545 14.27 11.89 21.15
CA LEU A 545 13.51 12.50 20.08
C LEU A 545 12.84 13.78 20.59
N PRO A 546 12.56 14.76 19.72
CA PRO A 546 11.75 15.91 20.07
C PRO A 546 10.43 15.52 20.72
N ILE A 547 9.96 16.34 21.67
CA ILE A 547 8.69 16.10 22.37
C ILE A 547 7.47 16.02 21.43
N ASN A 548 7.57 16.64 20.26
CA ASN A 548 6.53 16.63 19.24
C ASN A 548 6.49 15.32 18.43
N THR A 549 7.55 14.51 18.47
CA THR A 549 7.63 13.24 17.74
C THR A 549 6.74 12.21 18.41
N THR A 550 5.56 12.02 17.84
CA THR A 550 4.50 11.14 18.35
C THR A 550 4.38 9.86 17.54
N HIS A 551 4.85 9.87 16.28
CA HIS A 551 4.81 8.73 15.38
C HIS A 551 6.22 8.38 14.94
N LEU A 552 6.59 7.12 15.13
CA LEU A 552 7.89 6.58 14.78
C LEU A 552 7.70 5.34 13.92
N THR A 553 8.22 5.36 12.70
CA THR A 553 8.29 4.18 11.84
C THR A 553 9.74 3.71 11.78
N CYS A 554 10.00 2.47 12.12
CA CYS A 554 11.32 1.87 12.03
C CYS A 554 11.33 0.75 11.00
N HIS A 555 12.21 0.89 10.01
CA HIS A 555 12.56 -0.20 9.13
C HIS A 555 13.63 -1.06 9.78
N LEU A 556 13.31 -2.31 10.06
CA LEU A 556 14.24 -3.27 10.63
C LEU A 556 15.02 -3.89 9.47
N GLY A 557 16.11 -3.22 9.09
CA GLY A 557 16.86 -3.51 7.88
C GLY A 557 17.74 -4.76 7.96
N GLU A 558 18.26 -5.12 6.78
CA GLU A 558 19.21 -6.19 6.46
C GLU A 558 18.61 -7.57 6.17
N LYS A 559 19.15 -8.20 5.11
CA LYS A 559 18.86 -9.56 4.67
C LYS A 559 19.41 -10.54 5.70
N THR A 560 18.73 -10.71 6.82
CA THR A 560 19.01 -11.80 7.76
C THR A 560 18.39 -13.06 7.18
N ASN A 561 18.92 -13.54 6.06
CA ASN A 561 18.31 -14.61 5.24
C ASN A 561 17.99 -15.88 6.06
N ASP A 562 18.69 -16.11 7.17
CA ASP A 562 18.53 -17.36 7.93
C ASP A 562 17.85 -17.18 9.29
N LYS A 563 17.56 -15.95 9.74
CA LYS A 563 17.09 -15.72 11.12
C LYS A 563 15.60 -15.47 11.17
N LYS A 564 14.92 -16.45 11.76
CA LYS A 564 13.48 -16.43 12.00
C LYS A 564 13.07 -15.35 13.00
N LYS A 565 13.92 -15.03 13.98
CA LYS A 565 13.61 -14.14 15.12
C LYS A 565 14.51 -12.91 15.11
N LEU A 566 13.96 -11.76 15.49
CA LEU A 566 14.70 -10.52 15.75
C LEU A 566 14.17 -9.83 17.02
N GLY A 567 14.95 -8.95 17.63
CA GLY A 567 14.54 -8.18 18.80
C GLY A 567 14.59 -6.67 18.56
N PHE A 568 13.68 -5.92 19.16
CA PHE A 568 13.65 -4.46 19.12
C PHE A 568 13.65 -3.89 20.55
N ARG A 569 14.51 -2.91 20.85
CA ARG A 569 14.61 -2.26 22.18
C ARG A 569 13.43 -1.32 22.43
N LEU A 570 12.32 -1.88 22.90
CA LEU A 570 11.10 -1.12 23.18
C LEU A 570 11.27 -0.18 24.39
N ASP A 571 12.11 -0.53 25.35
CA ASP A 571 12.42 0.33 26.50
C ASP A 571 12.98 1.69 26.08
N GLU A 572 13.73 1.76 24.99
CA GLU A 572 14.26 3.03 24.47
C GLU A 572 13.14 3.96 24.00
N VAL A 573 12.12 3.40 23.34
CA VAL A 573 10.93 4.16 22.93
C VAL A 573 10.14 4.63 24.15
N ILE A 574 9.89 3.71 25.09
CA ILE A 574 9.10 3.99 26.30
C ILE A 574 9.75 5.09 27.14
N ASN A 575 11.04 4.94 27.46
CA ASN A 575 11.72 5.74 28.46
C ASN A 575 12.34 7.02 27.93
N HIS A 576 12.66 7.07 26.63
CA HIS A 576 13.44 8.18 26.08
C HIS A 576 12.71 9.00 25.01
N THR A 577 11.45 8.72 24.73
CA THR A 577 10.70 9.45 23.71
C THR A 577 9.28 9.81 24.17
N ASN A 578 8.58 10.62 23.38
CA ASN A 578 7.13 10.84 23.53
C ASN A 578 6.33 10.10 22.44
N VAL A 579 6.91 9.08 21.82
CA VAL A 579 6.25 8.29 20.79
C VAL A 579 5.02 7.61 21.39
N ARG A 580 3.90 7.73 20.67
CA ARG A 580 2.62 7.09 20.96
C ARG A 580 2.30 6.00 19.95
N TYR A 581 2.76 6.17 18.71
CA TYR A 581 2.54 5.21 17.64
C TYR A 581 3.88 4.75 17.09
N LEU A 582 4.16 3.45 17.24
CA LEU A 582 5.37 2.81 16.75
C LEU A 582 5.00 1.85 15.62
N SER A 583 5.56 2.04 14.44
CA SER A 583 5.36 1.16 13.29
C SER A 583 6.67 0.46 12.97
N LEU A 584 6.71 -0.88 13.04
CA LEU A 584 7.89 -1.67 12.72
C LEU A 584 7.66 -2.40 11.40
N SER A 585 8.46 -2.10 10.38
CA SER A 585 8.40 -2.80 9.09
C SER A 585 9.68 -3.57 8.81
N LYS A 586 9.55 -4.73 8.16
CA LYS A 586 10.67 -5.56 7.68
C LYS A 586 10.86 -5.34 6.17
N TRP A 587 12.05 -5.62 5.65
CA TRP A 587 12.20 -5.88 4.21
C TRP A 587 11.29 -7.06 3.82
N HIS A 588 10.48 -6.87 2.77
CA HIS A 588 9.59 -7.87 2.15
C HIS A 588 8.26 -8.19 2.85
N ARG A 589 7.91 -7.55 3.96
CA ARG A 589 6.52 -7.63 4.47
C ARG A 589 5.75 -6.38 4.08
N ASP A 590 4.59 -6.60 3.47
CA ASP A 590 3.72 -5.50 3.02
C ASP A 590 3.01 -4.81 4.19
N ILE A 591 2.80 -5.50 5.31
CA ILE A 591 2.10 -4.96 6.47
C ILE A 591 3.08 -4.74 7.64
N PRO A 592 3.26 -3.47 8.09
CA PRO A 592 4.03 -3.19 9.28
C PRO A 592 3.29 -3.63 10.55
N PHE A 593 4.03 -3.93 11.61
CA PHE A 593 3.44 -4.03 12.95
C PHE A 593 3.21 -2.64 13.51
N GLU A 594 1.96 -2.27 13.76
CA GLU A 594 1.62 -0.95 14.28
C GLU A 594 1.26 -1.06 15.75
N PHE A 595 2.03 -0.43 16.64
CA PHE A 595 1.80 -0.42 18.07
C PHE A 595 1.33 0.96 18.54
N SER A 596 0.38 0.97 19.46
CA SER A 596 0.03 2.09 20.31
C SER A 596 0.70 1.92 21.68
N ILE A 597 1.34 2.98 22.17
CA ILE A 597 2.08 3.02 23.42
C ILE A 597 1.47 4.12 24.30
N GLN A 598 0.86 3.71 25.41
CA GLN A 598 0.24 4.61 26.37
C GLN A 598 0.88 4.47 27.75
N ARG A 599 1.57 5.52 28.18
CA ARG A 599 2.15 5.65 29.52
C ARG A 599 1.01 5.91 30.51
N LEU A 600 0.83 5.02 31.49
CA LEU A 600 -0.28 5.07 32.45
C LEU A 600 0.08 5.85 33.73
N ASP A 601 1.37 6.15 33.92
CA ASP A 601 1.88 6.97 35.02
C ASP A 601 3.05 7.86 34.58
N PRO A 602 3.37 8.95 35.32
CA PRO A 602 4.41 9.91 34.93
C PRO A 602 5.83 9.36 34.91
N ASP A 603 6.09 8.29 35.65
CA ASP A 603 7.40 7.65 35.76
C ASP A 603 7.62 6.55 34.70
N ASN A 604 6.61 6.32 33.85
CA ASN A 604 6.54 5.24 32.88
C ASN A 604 6.63 3.83 33.48
N ASN A 605 6.30 3.66 34.78
CA ASN A 605 6.37 2.34 35.42
C ASN A 605 5.37 1.36 34.80
N ASN A 606 4.20 1.83 34.37
CA ASN A 606 3.17 1.03 33.72
C ASN A 606 2.85 1.61 32.35
N VAL A 607 2.98 0.78 31.32
CA VAL A 607 2.78 1.18 29.93
C VAL A 607 1.90 0.17 29.23
N LEU A 608 0.76 0.61 28.72
CA LEU A 608 -0.07 -0.20 27.84
C LEU A 608 0.54 -0.16 26.44
N VAL A 609 0.87 -1.34 25.91
CA VAL A 609 1.35 -1.52 24.54
C VAL A 609 0.39 -2.46 23.83
N LEU A 610 -0.22 -1.99 22.75
CA LEU A 610 -1.18 -2.74 21.94
C LEU A 610 -0.84 -2.61 20.47
N GLU A 611 -0.77 -3.74 19.77
CA GLU A 611 -0.72 -3.77 18.31
C GLU A 611 -2.11 -3.40 17.77
N ARG A 612 -2.21 -2.45 16.83
CA ARG A 612 -3.45 -1.75 16.48
C ARG A 612 -4.36 -2.57 15.58
N HIS A 613 -3.81 -3.50 14.78
CA HIS A 613 -4.61 -4.30 13.87
C HIS A 613 -5.27 -5.50 14.56
N THR A 614 -4.51 -6.17 15.42
CA THR A 614 -4.90 -7.38 16.14
C THR A 614 -5.31 -7.09 17.58
N LEU A 615 -5.10 -5.88 18.09
CA LEU A 615 -5.30 -5.51 19.50
C LEU A 615 -4.49 -6.34 20.50
N GLN A 616 -3.52 -7.11 20.02
CA GLN A 616 -2.69 -7.95 20.87
C GLN A 616 -1.77 -7.07 21.71
N GLY A 617 -1.52 -7.47 22.96
CA GLY A 617 -0.56 -6.81 23.83
C GLY A 617 -1.00 -6.81 25.28
N GLY A 618 -0.62 -5.78 26.03
CA GLY A 618 -0.89 -5.71 27.46
C GLY A 618 -0.16 -4.58 28.17
N ILE A 619 -0.24 -4.60 29.50
CA ILE A 619 0.43 -3.64 30.37
C ILE A 619 1.82 -4.18 30.72
N ILE A 620 2.86 -3.43 30.38
CA ILE A 620 4.24 -3.66 30.78
C ILE A 620 4.46 -2.91 32.09
N THR A 621 4.84 -3.63 33.15
CA THR A 621 5.30 -3.02 34.39
C THR A 621 6.83 -3.06 34.45
N GLN A 622 7.48 -1.92 34.27
CA GLN A 622 8.94 -1.80 34.27
C GLN A 622 9.50 -1.91 35.70
N ARG A 623 10.61 -2.62 35.84
CA ARG A 623 11.34 -2.75 37.12
C ARG A 623 12.64 -1.94 37.03
N LYS A 624 12.96 -1.22 38.12
CA LYS A 624 14.25 -0.54 38.26
C LYS A 624 15.30 -1.55 38.68
N SER A 625 16.45 -1.53 38.02
CA SER A 625 17.56 -2.44 38.35
C SER A 625 18.06 -2.18 39.78
N ILE A 626 18.24 -3.24 40.57
CA ILE A 626 18.66 -3.16 41.99
C ILE A 626 19.99 -2.41 42.15
N ASN A 627 20.88 -2.53 41.15
CA ASN A 627 22.25 -2.00 41.21
C ASN A 627 22.37 -0.56 40.66
N GLN A 628 21.34 -0.04 40.00
CA GLN A 628 21.36 1.30 39.39
C GLN A 628 20.02 1.98 39.63
N GLN A 629 19.96 2.85 40.65
CA GLN A 629 18.73 3.51 41.10
C GLN A 629 17.99 4.33 40.01
N LYS A 630 18.58 4.51 38.82
CA LYS A 630 18.03 5.34 37.74
C LYS A 630 17.76 4.59 36.42
N GLN A 631 18.09 3.31 36.28
CA GLN A 631 17.93 2.60 35.01
C GLN A 631 16.92 1.45 35.12
N TYR A 632 15.95 1.42 34.20
CA TYR A 632 15.01 0.31 34.04
C TYR A 632 15.69 -0.88 33.35
N ASP A 633 15.23 -2.09 33.65
CA ASP A 633 15.64 -3.28 32.91
C ASP A 633 15.22 -3.17 31.44
N SER A 634 16.09 -3.60 30.52
CA SER A 634 15.84 -3.56 29.08
C SER A 634 14.57 -4.36 28.75
N THR A 635 13.69 -3.77 27.95
CA THR A 635 12.45 -4.41 27.49
C THR A 635 12.54 -4.62 25.99
N TYR A 636 12.50 -5.88 25.56
CA TYR A 636 12.62 -6.25 24.17
C TYR A 636 11.27 -6.62 23.60
N LEU A 637 11.07 -6.29 22.33
CA LEU A 637 9.98 -6.76 21.50
C LEU A 637 10.58 -7.72 20.48
N TYR A 638 10.40 -9.02 20.69
CA TYR A 638 10.85 -10.05 19.76
C TYR A 638 9.83 -10.19 18.64
N LEU A 639 10.26 -10.15 17.38
CA LEU A 639 9.40 -10.41 16.22
C LEU A 639 9.79 -11.76 15.59
N ASP A 640 8.82 -12.64 15.38
CA ASP A 640 8.95 -13.82 14.52
C ASP A 640 8.63 -13.41 13.08
N THR A 641 9.65 -13.47 12.25
CA THR A 641 9.59 -13.08 10.86
C THR A 641 9.38 -14.25 9.91
N SER A 642 9.43 -15.48 10.42
CA SER A 642 9.32 -16.71 9.64
C SER A 642 7.90 -17.23 9.50
N SER A 643 6.99 -16.82 10.40
CA SER A 643 5.60 -17.23 10.27
C SER A 643 4.93 -16.43 9.15
N SER A 644 4.69 -17.11 8.03
CA SER A 644 3.68 -16.73 7.04
C SER A 644 2.27 -16.99 7.56
N ASN A 645 2.13 -17.80 8.61
CA ASN A 645 0.85 -18.17 9.17
C ASN A 645 0.21 -16.93 9.82
N PRO A 646 -0.92 -16.42 9.28
CA PRO A 646 -1.60 -15.29 9.88
C PRO A 646 -2.01 -15.64 11.32
N PHE A 647 -2.30 -16.91 11.63
CA PHE A 647 -2.78 -17.39 12.91
C PHE A 647 -1.72 -17.56 14.02
N LYS A 648 -0.46 -17.14 13.84
CA LYS A 648 0.57 -17.17 14.90
C LYS A 648 0.98 -15.77 15.35
N PHE A 649 1.35 -15.64 16.63
CA PHE A 649 1.97 -14.41 17.13
C PHE A 649 3.29 -14.20 16.42
N ASN A 650 3.35 -13.13 15.66
CA ASN A 650 4.59 -12.69 15.06
C ASN A 650 5.41 -11.83 16.02
N TRP A 651 5.03 -11.70 17.30
CA TRP A 651 5.82 -10.99 18.30
C TRP A 651 5.54 -11.38 19.76
N SER A 652 6.51 -11.17 20.66
CA SER A 652 6.33 -11.31 22.11
C SER A 652 7.37 -10.52 22.93
N PHE A 653 7.14 -10.36 24.24
CA PHE A 653 8.10 -9.74 25.17
C PHE A 653 9.14 -10.71 25.73
N ASP A 654 8.80 -12.00 25.77
CA ASP A 654 9.71 -13.05 26.16
C ASP A 654 10.53 -13.48 24.94
N VAL A 655 11.71 -14.07 25.18
CA VAL A 655 12.41 -14.77 24.10
C VAL A 655 11.48 -15.90 23.66
N LEU A 656 10.94 -15.81 22.44
CA LEU A 656 10.16 -16.90 21.85
C LEU A 656 11.08 -18.12 21.84
N ASN A 657 10.70 -19.20 22.52
CA ASN A 657 11.43 -20.47 22.44
C ASN A 657 11.25 -21.11 21.07
#